data_AF-A0A517QWM6-F1
#
_entry.id   AF-A0A517QWM6-F1
#
_cell.length_a   1.000
_cell.length_b   1.000
_cell.length_c   1.000
_cell.angle_alpha   90.00
_cell.angle_beta   90.00
_cell.angle_gamma   90.00
#
_symmetry.space_group_name_H-M   'P 1'
#
loop_
_entity.id
_entity.type
_entity.pdbx_description
1 polymer ?
#
loop_
_entity_poly.entity_id
_entity_poly.type
_entity_poly.pdbx_seq_one_letter_code
_entity_poly.pdbx_strand_id
1 'polypeptide(L)'
;MTLKLITGTAALCLGLTAQLQATACTTAVISGRATIDGRPLLWKNRDFWQRDNEIVCDDTGKFRYVAVANAGATEGMRMGVNSAGLCIENSQSSDMSGDRTTGPNNGRLIRMALENCATAKDFIRLLDETNESGRRTRGNFGVIDASGAAMMFEVGPRSYRAYDANSERDAPQGFIVRSNFSFKGLEESGTTPTDFETIYSGDRFCRATELCIAGAADDKLSESYLLSFVSRDIGEAIQTGFNFTNSPTRQSVKATPQLVNTTSTLNRKRTVSAAVIRGVLKDEPASMTTMWVLLGEPLLTVAVPCWAEQGAAAPETTAGGQRNICDLSTSLRKQFYRSENELDTNQLYSVSVRLNQLESELLEKVDAERKRWQTNPPQSTQLLALHSSASAEISKLLVALNGSTSDPANTDSPVEPVAIDFHFSDENGTKLGEAKNSASSESWDGGMTKCVVKDGAFRIRRNSDKAVNRYVPLDHPIRVRAPRGTDKVPKGYLILEVSGWNLTGDKANEILRFGFTSQSEKNYQTAGFVVERTGPDTVSLSGAAFGEGSSDIATDIKLPAHLKEPISLALELDKVENNPDEGESGGVYRLYLKRAGESEYQQIGDVGQCRRLRNGNAVHLRVDGRFGDDKEYFDIDRLYFTTLAP
;
A
#
# COMPACT_ATOMS: atom_id res chain seq x y z
N MET A 1 33.18 2.61 61.40
CA MET A 1 34.18 2.15 60.40
C MET A 1 33.47 1.21 59.44
N THR A 2 33.76 1.33 58.15
CA THR A 2 33.30 0.50 57.02
C THR A 2 31.94 0.83 56.35
N LEU A 3 32.03 1.77 55.41
CA LEU A 3 31.48 1.79 54.04
C LEU A 3 30.50 0.66 53.62
N LYS A 4 29.32 1.03 53.12
CA LYS A 4 28.66 0.31 52.01
C LYS A 4 28.16 1.30 50.97
N LEU A 5 28.80 1.25 49.80
CA LEU A 5 28.36 1.86 48.54
C LEU A 5 26.93 1.43 48.23
N ILE A 6 26.05 2.40 47.96
CA ILE A 6 24.87 2.16 47.12
C ILE A 6 25.21 2.77 45.76
N THR A 7 25.69 1.91 44.88
CA THR A 7 25.90 2.21 43.46
C THR A 7 24.54 2.45 42.80
N GLY A 8 24.36 3.65 42.26
CA GLY A 8 23.22 4.00 41.43
C GLY A 8 23.18 3.15 40.16
N THR A 9 21.99 2.71 39.80
CA THR A 9 21.67 2.24 38.45
C THR A 9 20.75 3.30 37.84
N ALA A 10 21.33 4.12 36.97
CA ALA A 10 20.58 4.96 36.06
C ALA A 10 19.74 4.05 35.16
N ALA A 11 18.41 4.12 35.31
CA ALA A 11 17.48 3.51 34.39
C ALA A 11 17.57 4.29 33.07
N LEU A 12 18.40 3.79 32.15
CA LEU A 12 18.43 4.23 30.77
C LEU A 12 17.14 3.74 30.11
N CYS A 13 16.08 4.53 30.20
CA CYS A 13 14.89 4.37 29.37
C CYS A 13 15.31 4.58 27.91
N LEU A 14 15.76 3.51 27.24
CA LEU A 14 15.72 3.46 25.78
C LEU A 14 14.25 3.52 25.39
N GLY A 15 13.79 4.72 25.07
CA GLY A 15 12.56 4.91 24.33
C GLY A 15 12.69 4.14 23.02
N LEU A 16 12.09 2.95 22.95
CA LEU A 16 11.70 2.38 21.68
C LEU A 16 10.66 3.33 21.10
N THR A 17 11.12 4.31 20.32
CA THR A 17 10.28 4.97 19.33
C THR A 17 9.92 3.89 18.31
N ALA A 18 8.82 3.17 18.58
CA ALA A 18 8.11 2.46 17.55
C ALA A 18 7.74 3.51 16.50
N GLN A 19 8.53 3.59 15.43
CA GLN A 19 8.17 4.31 14.22
C GLN A 19 6.92 3.61 13.69
N LEU A 20 5.76 4.06 14.15
CA LEU A 20 4.49 3.87 13.48
C LEU A 20 4.76 4.21 12.02
N GLN A 21 4.64 3.23 11.12
CA GLN A 21 4.75 3.44 9.68
C GLN A 21 3.52 4.25 9.23
N ALA A 22 3.52 5.54 9.57
CA ALA A 22 2.50 6.50 9.22
C ALA A 22 2.48 6.72 7.71
N THR A 23 1.30 7.05 7.19
CA THR A 23 1.18 7.61 5.84
C THR A 23 1.91 8.95 5.81
N ALA A 24 2.60 9.26 4.71
CA ALA A 24 3.54 10.39 4.68
C ALA A 24 3.19 11.44 3.63
N CYS A 25 1.93 11.85 3.54
CA CYS A 25 1.49 12.81 2.54
C CYS A 25 2.05 14.23 2.81
N THR A 26 2.22 15.02 1.74
CA THR A 26 2.46 16.47 1.80
C THR A 26 1.36 17.18 1.02
N THR A 27 0.88 18.32 1.51
CA THR A 27 -0.21 19.09 0.93
C THR A 27 0.06 20.61 0.97
N ALA A 28 -0.55 21.34 0.04
CA ALA A 28 -0.67 22.79 0.09
C ALA A 28 -2.07 23.26 -0.32
N VAL A 29 -2.57 24.27 0.42
CA VAL A 29 -3.73 25.08 0.03
C VAL A 29 -3.22 26.43 -0.42
N ILE A 30 -3.59 26.86 -1.61
CA ILE A 30 -3.09 28.10 -2.23
C ILE A 30 -4.28 28.98 -2.59
N SER A 31 -4.29 30.19 -2.07
CA SER A 31 -5.28 31.21 -2.39
C SER A 31 -5.07 31.77 -3.78
N GLY A 32 -6.16 32.18 -4.42
CA GLY A 32 -6.14 32.89 -5.69
C GLY A 32 -5.23 34.13 -5.70
N ARG A 33 -4.95 34.75 -4.54
CA ARG A 33 -4.03 35.90 -4.46
C ARG A 33 -2.57 35.58 -4.78
N ALA A 34 -2.20 34.31 -4.67
CA ALA A 34 -0.84 33.84 -4.95
C ALA A 34 -0.73 33.12 -6.30
N THR A 35 -1.85 32.89 -7.00
CA THR A 35 -1.87 32.14 -8.26
C THR A 35 -1.93 33.05 -9.46
N ILE A 36 -1.37 32.57 -10.58
CA ILE A 36 -1.21 33.37 -11.81
C ILE A 36 -2.53 33.85 -12.42
N ASP A 37 -3.65 33.17 -12.11
CA ASP A 37 -4.95 33.40 -12.74
C ASP A 37 -6.07 33.71 -11.73
N GLY A 38 -5.72 33.94 -10.47
CA GLY A 38 -6.68 34.30 -9.42
C GLY A 38 -7.49 33.13 -8.86
N ARG A 39 -7.32 31.89 -9.34
CA ARG A 39 -8.09 30.74 -8.85
C ARG A 39 -7.37 29.99 -7.75
N PRO A 40 -8.08 29.51 -6.72
CA PRO A 40 -7.46 28.73 -5.67
C PRO A 40 -6.96 27.38 -6.20
N LEU A 41 -5.83 26.92 -5.66
CA LEU A 41 -5.23 25.62 -5.98
C LEU A 41 -5.15 24.76 -4.72
N LEU A 42 -5.31 23.46 -4.91
CA LEU A 42 -5.09 22.45 -3.88
C LEU A 42 -4.09 21.43 -4.42
N TRP A 43 -3.05 21.11 -3.67
CA TRP A 43 -2.05 20.12 -4.06
C TRP A 43 -1.85 19.07 -2.99
N LYS A 44 -1.65 17.82 -3.41
CA LYS A 44 -1.28 16.71 -2.54
C LYS A 44 -0.35 15.73 -3.25
N ASN A 45 0.77 15.41 -2.62
CA ASN A 45 1.51 14.16 -2.88
C ASN A 45 1.06 13.11 -1.86
N ARG A 46 0.53 11.99 -2.36
CA ARG A 46 0.09 10.86 -1.54
C ARG A 46 1.20 9.83 -1.40
N ASP A 47 1.78 9.76 -0.21
CA ASP A 47 2.73 8.70 0.12
C ASP A 47 2.08 7.58 0.90
N PHE A 48 2.10 6.39 0.29
CA PHE A 48 1.52 5.20 0.87
C PHE A 48 2.23 3.94 0.37
N TRP A 49 2.07 2.84 1.10
CA TRP A 49 2.71 1.56 0.72
C TRP A 49 1.87 0.79 -0.31
N GLN A 50 0.53 0.92 -0.29
CA GLN A 50 -0.35 0.42 -1.33
C GLN A 50 -0.29 1.35 -2.54
N ARG A 51 0.00 0.77 -3.69
CA ARG A 51 0.26 1.52 -4.92
C ARG A 51 -0.93 1.64 -5.84
N ASP A 52 -1.93 0.79 -5.66
CA ASP A 52 -3.08 0.71 -6.54
C ASP A 52 -4.09 1.78 -6.14
N ASN A 53 -4.22 2.80 -6.98
CA ASN A 53 -5.15 3.92 -6.83
C ASN A 53 -6.08 3.94 -8.04
N GLU A 54 -7.30 4.40 -7.83
CA GLU A 54 -8.29 4.54 -8.89
C GLU A 54 -9.08 5.84 -8.76
N ILE A 55 -9.68 6.24 -9.87
CA ILE A 55 -10.67 7.30 -9.92
C ILE A 55 -12.06 6.70 -9.66
N VAL A 56 -12.75 7.25 -8.68
CA VAL A 56 -14.13 6.90 -8.31
C VAL A 56 -15.04 8.05 -8.69
N CYS A 57 -16.14 7.74 -9.40
CA CYS A 57 -17.26 8.65 -9.62
C CYS A 57 -18.47 8.10 -8.86
N ASP A 58 -19.17 8.96 -8.12
CA ASP A 58 -20.33 8.57 -7.33
C ASP A 58 -21.36 9.72 -7.31
N ASP A 59 -22.64 9.39 -7.39
CA ASP A 59 -23.77 10.33 -7.35
C ASP A 59 -24.87 9.92 -6.36
N THR A 60 -24.52 9.11 -5.36
CA THR A 60 -25.44 8.65 -4.31
C THR A 60 -25.67 9.70 -3.21
N GLY A 61 -24.73 10.64 -3.04
CA GLY A 61 -24.82 11.75 -2.10
C GLY A 61 -25.66 12.93 -2.60
N LYS A 62 -25.73 14.01 -1.80
CA LYS A 62 -26.36 15.27 -2.20
C LYS A 62 -25.65 15.91 -3.40
N PHE A 63 -24.33 15.78 -3.46
CA PHE A 63 -23.50 16.20 -4.57
C PHE A 63 -22.82 15.00 -5.20
N ARG A 64 -22.85 14.93 -6.54
CA ARG A 64 -21.99 14.03 -7.31
C ARG A 64 -20.54 14.42 -7.08
N TYR A 65 -19.64 13.45 -7.02
CA TYR A 65 -18.22 13.72 -6.91
C TYR A 65 -17.36 12.81 -7.77
N VAL A 66 -16.13 13.28 -8.02
CA VAL A 66 -15.02 12.48 -8.50
C VAL A 66 -13.89 12.53 -7.47
N ALA A 67 -13.30 11.38 -7.16
CA ALA A 67 -12.30 11.25 -6.10
C ALA A 67 -11.24 10.22 -6.45
N VAL A 68 -10.12 10.28 -5.73
CA VAL A 68 -9.10 9.23 -5.75
C VAL A 68 -9.27 8.34 -4.54
N ALA A 69 -9.37 7.03 -4.77
CA ALA A 69 -9.43 6.00 -3.75
C ALA A 69 -8.28 5.00 -3.93
N ASN A 70 -8.12 4.15 -2.92
CA ASN A 70 -7.43 2.89 -3.12
C ASN A 70 -8.26 2.01 -4.06
N ALA A 71 -7.62 1.26 -4.95
CA ALA A 71 -8.29 0.26 -5.79
C ALA A 71 -9.20 -0.66 -4.96
N GLY A 72 -10.49 -0.71 -5.30
CA GLY A 72 -11.50 -1.54 -4.65
C GLY A 72 -12.02 -1.01 -3.31
N ALA A 73 -11.59 0.18 -2.88
CA ALA A 73 -12.06 0.78 -1.64
C ALA A 73 -13.31 1.62 -1.87
N THR A 74 -14.40 1.27 -1.20
CA THR A 74 -15.70 1.96 -1.36
C THR A 74 -15.87 3.14 -0.39
N GLU A 75 -15.23 3.11 0.79
CA GLU A 75 -15.48 4.07 1.87
C GLU A 75 -14.35 5.10 2.08
N GLY A 76 -13.16 4.84 1.53
CA GLY A 76 -11.93 5.54 1.89
C GLY A 76 -11.40 6.47 0.81
N MET A 77 -11.94 7.69 0.70
CA MET A 77 -11.43 8.69 -0.25
C MET A 77 -10.10 9.29 0.22
N ARG A 78 -9.29 9.81 -0.73
CA ARG A 78 -7.98 10.42 -0.46
C ARG A 78 -7.93 11.89 -0.83
N MET A 79 -8.65 12.27 -1.87
CA MET A 79 -8.83 13.63 -2.38
C MET A 79 -9.95 13.60 -3.41
N GLY A 80 -10.59 14.73 -3.67
CA GLY A 80 -11.66 14.80 -4.67
C GLY A 80 -12.27 16.18 -4.83
N VAL A 81 -13.23 16.25 -5.75
CA VAL A 81 -14.06 17.42 -6.03
C VAL A 81 -15.51 16.99 -6.24
N ASN A 82 -16.47 17.78 -5.77
CA ASN A 82 -17.89 17.56 -6.01
C ASN A 82 -18.52 18.59 -6.96
N SER A 83 -19.78 18.36 -7.35
CA SER A 83 -20.50 19.18 -8.33
C SER A 83 -20.81 20.60 -7.87
N ALA A 84 -20.74 20.88 -6.56
CA ALA A 84 -20.82 22.24 -6.03
C ALA A 84 -19.48 23.01 -6.13
N GLY A 85 -18.40 22.34 -6.52
CA GLY A 85 -17.05 22.92 -6.61
C GLY A 85 -16.28 22.87 -5.29
N LEU A 86 -16.78 22.16 -4.27
CA LEU A 86 -15.97 21.86 -3.07
C LEU A 86 -14.89 20.85 -3.45
N CYS A 87 -13.64 21.19 -3.15
CA CYS A 87 -12.50 20.31 -3.30
C CYS A 87 -11.89 20.04 -1.94
N ILE A 88 -11.45 18.82 -1.70
CA ILE A 88 -10.86 18.42 -0.41
C ILE A 88 -9.75 17.40 -0.62
N GLU A 89 -8.70 17.52 0.19
CA GLU A 89 -7.63 16.53 0.33
C GLU A 89 -7.22 16.39 1.81
N ASN A 90 -6.22 15.55 2.08
CA ASN A 90 -5.63 15.53 3.41
C ASN A 90 -4.17 15.05 3.46
N SER A 91 -3.46 15.41 4.52
CA SER A 91 -2.33 14.63 5.04
C SER A 91 -2.66 14.06 6.41
N GLN A 92 -2.16 12.87 6.73
CA GLN A 92 -2.33 12.31 8.07
C GLN A 92 -1.33 12.97 9.02
N SER A 93 -1.78 13.33 10.21
CA SER A 93 -0.94 13.80 11.32
C SER A 93 -1.30 12.97 12.55
N SER A 94 -0.33 12.69 13.43
CA SER A 94 -0.54 11.81 14.60
C SER A 94 -0.31 12.51 15.94
N ASP A 95 0.08 13.77 15.89
CA ASP A 95 0.49 14.66 16.97
C ASP A 95 -0.67 15.45 17.60
N MET A 96 -1.83 15.51 16.95
CA MET A 96 -3.04 16.07 17.56
C MET A 96 -3.43 15.27 18.80
N SER A 97 -3.78 15.92 19.90
CA SER A 97 -4.23 15.26 21.15
C SER A 97 -5.71 14.80 21.10
N GLY A 98 -6.16 14.05 22.11
CA GLY A 98 -7.56 13.62 22.28
C GLY A 98 -7.79 12.11 22.19
N ASP A 99 -8.88 11.62 22.77
CA ASP A 99 -9.15 10.17 22.90
C ASP A 99 -9.62 9.52 21.60
N ARG A 100 -9.37 8.21 21.47
CA ARG A 100 -9.88 7.40 20.35
C ARG A 100 -11.41 7.30 20.44
N THR A 101 -12.09 7.54 19.33
CA THR A 101 -13.56 7.41 19.22
C THR A 101 -13.95 6.44 18.09
N THR A 102 -15.24 6.17 17.91
CA THR A 102 -15.76 5.24 16.90
C THR A 102 -16.20 5.91 15.59
N GLY A 103 -16.07 7.24 15.49
CA GLY A 103 -16.53 8.02 14.33
C GLY A 103 -15.67 7.90 13.07
N PRO A 104 -15.86 8.81 12.09
CA PRO A 104 -15.21 8.69 10.78
C PRO A 104 -13.69 8.76 10.91
N ASN A 105 -12.99 7.97 10.07
CA ASN A 105 -11.56 8.13 9.83
C ASN A 105 -11.34 9.21 8.76
N ASN A 106 -10.07 9.48 8.42
CA ASN A 106 -9.71 10.52 7.44
C ASN A 106 -10.46 10.32 6.10
N GLY A 107 -10.45 9.11 5.55
CA GLY A 107 -11.05 8.84 4.24
C GLY A 107 -12.58 8.95 4.23
N ARG A 108 -13.24 8.48 5.31
CA ARG A 108 -14.69 8.62 5.46
C ARG A 108 -15.11 10.07 5.65
N LEU A 109 -14.31 10.88 6.37
CA LEU A 109 -14.57 12.31 6.52
C LEU A 109 -14.49 13.06 5.17
N ILE A 110 -13.50 12.72 4.33
CA ILE A 110 -13.40 13.25 2.95
C ILE A 110 -14.64 12.88 2.15
N ARG A 111 -15.06 11.61 2.20
CA ARG A 111 -16.28 11.15 1.51
C ARG A 111 -17.52 11.92 1.97
N MET A 112 -17.73 12.03 3.29
CA MET A 112 -18.84 12.79 3.86
C MET A 112 -18.85 14.25 3.38
N ALA A 113 -17.67 14.89 3.28
CA ALA A 113 -17.56 16.25 2.78
C ALA A 113 -17.93 16.34 1.29
N LEU A 114 -17.40 15.44 0.45
CA LEU A 114 -17.71 15.38 -0.98
C LEU A 114 -19.20 15.15 -1.23
N GLU A 115 -19.84 14.27 -0.45
CA GLU A 115 -21.26 13.95 -0.60
C GLU A 115 -22.19 15.09 -0.16
N ASN A 116 -21.81 15.90 0.85
CA ASN A 116 -22.77 16.75 1.57
C ASN A 116 -22.44 18.25 1.62
N CYS A 117 -21.18 18.66 1.39
CA CYS A 117 -20.72 20.03 1.57
C CYS A 117 -20.58 20.76 0.23
N ALA A 118 -21.16 21.96 0.10
CA ALA A 118 -20.93 22.84 -1.05
C ALA A 118 -19.76 23.81 -0.84
N THR A 119 -19.47 24.15 0.42
CA THR A 119 -18.49 25.18 0.79
C THR A 119 -17.63 24.78 1.98
N ALA A 120 -16.53 25.48 2.21
CA ALA A 120 -15.70 25.35 3.41
C ALA A 120 -16.50 25.65 4.69
N LYS A 121 -17.54 26.49 4.62
CA LYS A 121 -18.47 26.72 5.74
C LYS A 121 -19.30 25.49 6.06
N ASP A 122 -19.68 24.71 5.05
CA ASP A 122 -20.39 23.44 5.24
C ASP A 122 -19.47 22.40 5.87
N PHE A 123 -18.18 22.40 5.47
CA PHE A 123 -17.19 21.54 6.10
C PHE A 123 -16.94 21.90 7.56
N ILE A 124 -16.93 23.19 7.92
CA ILE A 124 -16.90 23.65 9.32
C ILE A 124 -18.08 23.07 10.11
N ARG A 125 -19.31 23.16 9.56
CA ARG A 125 -20.50 22.58 10.19
C ARG A 125 -20.37 21.06 10.37
N LEU A 126 -19.86 20.35 9.37
CA LEU A 126 -19.57 18.91 9.46
C LEU A 126 -18.54 18.61 10.56
N LEU A 127 -17.52 19.44 10.72
CA LEU A 127 -16.52 19.30 11.79
C LEU A 127 -17.12 19.57 13.18
N ASP A 128 -18.00 20.55 13.31
CA ASP A 128 -18.72 20.85 14.56
C ASP A 128 -19.64 19.68 14.97
N GLU A 129 -20.46 19.18 14.04
CA GLU A 129 -21.32 17.99 14.27
C GLU A 129 -20.50 16.75 14.65
N THR A 130 -19.35 16.56 13.99
CA THR A 130 -18.48 15.43 14.30
C THR A 130 -17.60 15.65 15.53
N ASN A 131 -17.50 16.88 16.08
CA ASN A 131 -16.86 17.10 17.38
C ASN A 131 -17.72 16.49 18.50
N GLU A 132 -19.05 16.61 18.37
CA GLU A 132 -20.02 16.08 19.32
C GLU A 132 -20.02 14.55 19.32
N SER A 133 -20.09 13.92 18.15
CA SER A 133 -20.06 12.45 18.03
C SER A 133 -18.64 11.87 18.22
N GLY A 134 -17.61 12.60 17.82
CA GLY A 134 -16.21 12.19 17.83
C GLY A 134 -15.75 11.57 16.51
N ARG A 135 -14.44 11.63 16.23
CA ARG A 135 -13.79 11.07 15.03
C ARG A 135 -12.59 10.19 15.35
N ARG A 136 -12.26 9.26 14.45
CA ARG A 136 -10.93 8.60 14.37
C ARG A 136 -9.91 9.43 13.60
N THR A 137 -10.37 10.48 12.93
CA THR A 137 -9.59 11.43 12.14
C THR A 137 -8.47 12.05 12.95
N ARG A 138 -7.27 12.03 12.37
CA ARG A 138 -6.15 12.90 12.73
C ARG A 138 -5.41 13.27 11.45
N GLY A 139 -5.39 14.55 11.13
CA GLY A 139 -4.80 15.02 9.89
C GLY A 139 -5.04 16.48 9.58
N ASN A 140 -4.34 16.93 8.56
CA ASN A 140 -4.50 18.25 7.97
C ASN A 140 -5.38 18.10 6.73
N PHE A 141 -6.39 18.93 6.57
CA PHE A 141 -7.35 18.88 5.47
C PHE A 141 -7.37 20.22 4.76
N GLY A 142 -6.89 20.26 3.52
CA GLY A 142 -7.07 21.41 2.65
C GLY A 142 -8.43 21.37 1.97
N VAL A 143 -9.11 22.52 1.95
CA VAL A 143 -10.41 22.70 1.31
C VAL A 143 -10.40 23.99 0.50
N ILE A 144 -10.80 23.90 -0.78
CA ILE A 144 -11.12 25.06 -1.61
C ILE A 144 -12.56 24.92 -2.11
N ASP A 145 -13.23 26.03 -2.44
CA ASP A 145 -14.58 25.97 -2.99
C ASP A 145 -14.84 27.04 -4.06
N ALA A 146 -15.97 26.90 -4.76
CA ALA A 146 -16.41 27.81 -5.81
C ALA A 146 -16.73 29.23 -5.31
N SER A 147 -16.83 29.47 -3.99
CA SER A 147 -16.99 30.83 -3.45
C SER A 147 -15.67 31.59 -3.31
N GLY A 148 -14.54 30.93 -3.58
CA GLY A 148 -13.18 31.45 -3.43
C GLY A 148 -12.56 31.16 -2.06
N ALA A 149 -13.17 30.31 -1.24
CA ALA A 149 -12.55 29.89 0.02
C ALA A 149 -11.30 29.04 -0.26
N ALA A 150 -10.27 29.21 0.58
CA ALA A 150 -9.07 28.40 0.57
C ALA A 150 -8.62 28.21 2.02
N MET A 151 -8.91 27.06 2.61
CA MET A 151 -8.79 26.80 4.04
C MET A 151 -7.94 25.57 4.31
N MET A 152 -7.11 25.62 5.35
CA MET A 152 -6.43 24.46 5.93
C MET A 152 -7.00 24.15 7.32
N PHE A 153 -7.36 22.89 7.56
CA PHE A 153 -7.90 22.45 8.85
C PHE A 153 -7.01 21.40 9.49
N GLU A 154 -6.54 21.65 10.71
CA GLU A 154 -5.84 20.66 11.55
C GLU A 154 -6.90 19.96 12.41
N VAL A 155 -7.29 18.75 12.03
CA VAL A 155 -8.44 18.04 12.60
C VAL A 155 -7.97 16.90 13.50
N GLY A 156 -8.47 16.88 14.73
CA GLY A 156 -8.29 15.78 15.70
C GLY A 156 -9.62 15.10 16.03
N PRO A 157 -9.65 14.23 17.07
CA PRO A 157 -10.83 13.42 17.40
C PRO A 157 -12.08 14.23 17.77
N ARG A 158 -11.93 15.35 18.49
CA ARG A 158 -13.04 16.20 18.97
C ARG A 158 -12.74 17.70 18.89
N SER A 159 -11.70 18.08 18.17
CA SER A 159 -11.34 19.48 17.95
C SER A 159 -10.76 19.65 16.57
N TYR A 160 -10.72 20.89 16.11
CA TYR A 160 -9.98 21.29 14.93
C TYR A 160 -9.46 22.72 15.09
N ARG A 161 -8.49 23.11 14.26
CA ARG A 161 -8.10 24.51 14.05
C ARG A 161 -8.12 24.82 12.57
N ALA A 162 -8.76 25.93 12.23
CA ALA A 162 -8.87 26.41 10.86
C ALA A 162 -7.85 27.53 10.61
N TYR A 163 -7.25 27.53 9.43
CA TYR A 163 -6.36 28.56 8.94
C TYR A 163 -6.86 29.00 7.56
N ASP A 164 -6.96 30.30 7.35
CA ASP A 164 -7.46 30.86 6.10
C ASP A 164 -6.30 31.25 5.17
N ALA A 165 -6.14 30.53 4.07
CA ALA A 165 -5.13 30.83 3.07
C ALA A 165 -5.44 32.12 2.29
N ASN A 166 -6.59 32.78 2.48
CA ASN A 166 -6.87 34.15 2.02
C ASN A 166 -6.48 35.23 3.04
N SER A 167 -6.20 34.86 4.30
CA SER A 167 -5.79 35.78 5.36
C SER A 167 -4.29 36.06 5.32
N GLU A 168 -3.88 37.33 5.28
CA GLU A 168 -2.45 37.72 5.40
C GLU A 168 -1.85 37.29 6.74
N ARG A 169 -2.67 37.17 7.79
CA ARG A 169 -2.22 36.71 9.10
C ARG A 169 -1.84 35.23 9.09
N ASP A 170 -2.68 34.40 8.48
CA ASP A 170 -2.50 32.93 8.53
C ASP A 170 -1.59 32.45 7.39
N ALA A 171 -1.56 33.18 6.27
CA ALA A 171 -0.76 32.88 5.09
C ALA A 171 -0.25 34.17 4.44
N PRO A 172 0.84 34.80 4.91
CA PRO A 172 1.33 36.06 4.35
C PRO A 172 1.60 36.00 2.84
N GLN A 173 2.09 34.86 2.35
CA GLN A 173 2.40 34.63 0.93
C GLN A 173 1.24 33.97 0.15
N GLY A 174 0.06 33.81 0.76
CA GLY A 174 -1.12 33.27 0.10
C GLY A 174 -1.16 31.76 -0.09
N PHE A 175 -0.35 31.01 0.65
CA PHE A 175 -0.45 29.55 0.72
C PHE A 175 -0.17 29.02 2.13
N ILE A 176 -0.66 27.79 2.39
CA ILE A 176 -0.43 27.05 3.62
C ILE A 176 0.00 25.63 3.26
N VAL A 177 1.21 25.25 3.67
CA VAL A 177 1.77 23.90 3.49
C VAL A 177 1.57 23.08 4.76
N ARG A 178 1.30 21.77 4.61
CA ARG A 178 1.35 20.78 5.69
C ARG A 178 1.96 19.47 5.23
N SER A 179 2.67 18.80 6.13
CA SER A 179 3.10 17.40 5.95
C SER A 179 2.42 16.52 7.00
N ASN A 180 3.13 15.66 7.74
CA ASN A 180 2.53 14.66 8.63
C ASN A 180 2.58 15.04 10.11
N PHE A 181 2.61 16.34 10.36
CA PHE A 181 2.43 16.96 11.65
C PHE A 181 1.45 18.14 11.53
N SER A 182 0.95 18.60 12.66
CA SER A 182 0.07 19.75 12.81
C SER A 182 0.75 20.80 13.67
N PHE A 183 0.58 22.09 13.35
CA PHE A 183 1.15 23.15 14.17
C PHE A 183 0.47 23.17 15.54
N LYS A 184 -0.85 22.94 15.60
CA LYS A 184 -1.60 22.78 16.85
C LYS A 184 -1.07 21.63 17.72
N GLY A 185 -0.79 20.45 17.14
CA GLY A 185 -0.23 19.33 17.89
C GLY A 185 1.17 19.60 18.43
N LEU A 186 2.00 20.32 17.66
CA LEU A 186 3.31 20.77 18.12
C LEU A 186 3.21 21.78 19.27
N GLU A 187 2.32 22.77 19.17
CA GLU A 187 2.01 23.72 20.25
C GLU A 187 1.52 22.99 21.52
N GLU A 188 0.56 22.06 21.38
CA GLU A 188 -0.01 21.29 22.49
C GLU A 188 1.02 20.39 23.19
N SER A 189 2.01 19.90 22.45
CA SER A 189 3.11 19.09 23.00
C SER A 189 4.24 19.91 23.63
N GLY A 190 4.16 21.25 23.57
CA GLY A 190 5.24 22.14 24.00
C GLY A 190 6.48 22.08 23.11
N THR A 191 6.37 21.48 21.92
CA THR A 191 7.46 21.42 20.95
C THR A 191 7.52 22.74 20.22
N THR A 192 8.57 23.53 20.45
CA THR A 192 8.85 24.71 19.62
C THR A 192 9.73 24.27 18.46
N PRO A 193 9.22 24.20 17.22
CA PRO A 193 10.02 23.74 16.09
C PRO A 193 10.95 24.87 15.67
N THR A 194 12.09 25.01 16.32
CA THR A 194 13.19 25.82 15.76
C THR A 194 13.88 25.07 14.63
N ASP A 195 13.83 23.73 14.64
CA ASP A 195 14.45 22.84 13.66
C ASP A 195 13.42 21.82 13.11
N PHE A 196 12.61 22.24 12.13
CA PHE A 196 11.60 21.36 11.51
C PHE A 196 12.21 20.05 10.98
N GLU A 197 13.48 20.05 10.55
CA GLU A 197 14.22 18.87 10.06
C GLU A 197 14.30 17.72 11.07
N THR A 198 14.17 18.02 12.37
CA THR A 198 14.16 16.99 13.44
C THR A 198 12.80 16.31 13.60
N ILE A 199 11.75 16.88 13.01
CA ILE A 199 10.39 16.36 13.06
C ILE A 199 10.18 15.42 11.88
N TYR A 200 9.56 14.28 12.11
CA TYR A 200 9.15 13.39 11.03
C TYR A 200 8.37 14.18 9.97
N SER A 201 8.78 14.06 8.70
CA SER A 201 8.22 14.81 7.57
C SER A 201 8.52 16.32 7.51
N GLY A 202 9.43 16.79 8.36
CA GLY A 202 9.94 18.16 8.39
C GLY A 202 10.62 18.58 7.09
N ASP A 203 11.56 17.78 6.58
CA ASP A 203 12.27 18.05 5.32
C ASP A 203 11.30 18.32 4.15
N ARG A 204 10.24 17.50 4.06
CA ARG A 204 9.20 17.66 3.03
C ARG A 204 8.38 18.93 3.24
N PHE A 205 8.07 19.28 4.49
CA PHE A 205 7.39 20.53 4.79
C PHE A 205 8.24 21.74 4.38
N CYS A 206 9.52 21.76 4.76
CA CYS A 206 10.45 22.82 4.38
C CYS A 206 10.58 22.92 2.86
N ARG A 207 10.82 21.79 2.18
CA ARG A 207 10.98 21.76 0.73
C ARG A 207 9.74 22.20 -0.04
N ALA A 208 8.55 21.74 0.35
CA ALA A 208 7.31 22.21 -0.27
C ALA A 208 7.07 23.69 -0.02
N THR A 209 7.41 24.19 1.16
CA THR A 209 7.32 25.62 1.50
C THR A 209 8.26 26.45 0.62
N GLU A 210 9.52 26.05 0.49
CA GLU A 210 10.50 26.71 -0.40
C GLU A 210 10.03 26.79 -1.85
N LEU A 211 9.50 25.69 -2.40
CA LEU A 211 8.97 25.67 -3.77
C LEU A 211 7.74 26.56 -3.92
N CYS A 212 6.86 26.61 -2.91
CA CYS A 212 5.72 27.53 -2.93
C CYS A 212 6.16 29.00 -2.83
N ILE A 213 7.18 29.31 -2.01
CA ILE A 213 7.78 30.66 -1.92
C ILE A 213 8.34 31.06 -3.29
N ALA A 214 9.14 30.19 -3.89
CA ALA A 214 9.76 30.46 -5.19
C ALA A 214 8.71 30.65 -6.29
N GLY A 215 7.69 29.77 -6.34
CA GLY A 215 6.60 29.90 -7.29
C GLY A 215 5.77 31.18 -7.10
N ALA A 216 5.51 31.58 -5.85
CA ALA A 216 4.78 32.81 -5.55
C ALA A 216 5.59 34.06 -5.91
N ALA A 217 6.90 34.08 -5.64
CA ALA A 217 7.77 35.20 -5.95
C ALA A 217 7.95 35.45 -7.44
N ASP A 218 7.82 34.39 -8.26
CA ASP A 218 7.92 34.44 -9.71
C ASP A 218 6.58 34.68 -10.42
N ASP A 219 5.47 34.89 -9.70
CA ASP A 219 4.09 34.92 -10.22
C ASP A 219 3.72 33.66 -11.03
N LYS A 220 4.25 32.49 -10.63
CA LYS A 220 4.18 31.22 -11.36
C LYS A 220 3.36 30.12 -10.68
N LEU A 221 2.73 30.34 -9.52
CA LEU A 221 1.89 29.30 -8.93
C LEU A 221 0.67 29.04 -9.83
N SER A 222 0.75 27.92 -10.55
CA SER A 222 -0.24 27.41 -11.48
C SER A 222 -0.39 25.90 -11.29
N GLU A 223 -1.45 25.32 -11.85
CA GLU A 223 -1.58 23.86 -11.86
C GLU A 223 -0.41 23.19 -12.58
N SER A 224 0.08 23.77 -13.68
CA SER A 224 1.23 23.25 -14.42
C SER A 224 2.51 23.30 -13.60
N TYR A 225 2.73 24.35 -12.80
CA TYR A 225 3.88 24.46 -11.91
C TYR A 225 3.85 23.40 -10.81
N LEU A 226 2.70 23.20 -10.17
CA LEU A 226 2.55 22.20 -9.10
C LEU A 226 2.69 20.77 -9.61
N LEU A 227 2.17 20.47 -10.81
CA LEU A 227 2.35 19.16 -11.45
C LEU A 227 3.83 18.94 -11.81
N SER A 228 4.43 19.90 -12.51
CA SER A 228 5.76 19.76 -13.10
C SER A 228 6.88 19.79 -12.06
N PHE A 229 6.84 20.74 -11.14
CA PHE A 229 7.97 21.00 -10.24
C PHE A 229 7.73 20.44 -8.84
N VAL A 230 6.57 20.70 -8.25
CA VAL A 230 6.34 20.37 -6.83
C VAL A 230 6.03 18.89 -6.65
N SER A 231 5.15 18.32 -7.48
CA SER A 231 4.74 16.91 -7.38
C SER A 231 5.88 15.94 -7.73
N ARG A 232 6.88 16.40 -8.49
CA ARG A 232 7.98 15.61 -9.05
C ARG A 232 9.35 15.92 -8.44
N ASP A 233 9.40 16.77 -7.41
CA ASP A 233 10.65 17.17 -6.78
C ASP A 233 11.35 16.00 -6.07
N ILE A 234 12.62 15.78 -6.43
CA ILE A 234 13.53 14.77 -5.86
C ILE A 234 14.72 15.42 -5.13
N GLY A 235 14.55 16.64 -4.61
CA GLY A 235 15.58 17.38 -3.86
C GLY A 235 16.61 18.13 -4.72
N GLU A 236 17.51 18.88 -4.07
CA GLU A 236 18.49 19.78 -4.71
C GLU A 236 19.47 19.08 -5.67
N ALA A 237 19.67 17.77 -5.49
CA ALA A 237 20.61 16.95 -6.25
C ALA A 237 20.30 16.97 -7.75
N ILE A 238 19.05 17.20 -8.14
CA ILE A 238 18.61 17.17 -9.52
C ILE A 238 17.57 18.27 -9.72
N GLN A 239 18.01 19.41 -10.25
CA GLN A 239 17.18 20.13 -11.21
C GLN A 239 17.07 19.23 -12.45
N THR A 240 16.29 18.15 -12.37
CA THR A 240 15.75 17.52 -13.58
C THR A 240 15.08 18.70 -14.25
N GLY A 241 15.44 18.97 -15.49
CA GLY A 241 14.87 20.10 -16.21
C GLY A 241 13.37 19.95 -16.41
N PHE A 242 12.60 20.17 -15.36
CA PHE A 242 11.32 20.84 -15.41
C PHE A 242 11.54 22.34 -15.64
N ASN A 243 12.75 22.87 -15.39
CA ASN A 243 13.21 24.12 -15.98
C ASN A 243 13.63 23.93 -17.44
N PHE A 244 12.66 23.89 -18.36
CA PHE A 244 12.91 24.29 -19.74
C PHE A 244 11.74 25.13 -20.23
N THR A 245 11.75 26.41 -19.85
CA THR A 245 11.31 27.44 -20.81
C THR A 245 12.00 27.13 -22.15
N ASN A 246 11.31 27.32 -23.28
CA ASN A 246 11.78 27.11 -24.66
C ASN A 246 13.04 27.93 -25.08
N SER A 247 13.97 28.21 -24.18
CA SER A 247 15.22 28.91 -24.45
C SER A 247 16.37 27.90 -24.55
N PRO A 248 17.06 27.82 -25.70
CA PRO A 248 18.17 26.90 -25.96
C PRO A 248 19.49 27.34 -25.30
N THR A 249 19.45 28.11 -24.22
CA THR A 249 20.67 28.54 -23.52
C THR A 249 21.02 27.57 -22.39
N ARG A 250 22.04 26.74 -22.67
CA ARG A 250 22.79 25.94 -21.69
C ARG A 250 23.15 26.76 -20.45
N GLN A 251 22.32 26.74 -19.41
CA GLN A 251 22.84 26.93 -18.06
C GLN A 251 23.41 25.59 -17.59
N SER A 252 24.64 25.65 -17.11
CA SER A 252 25.47 24.53 -16.70
C SER A 252 24.73 23.59 -15.74
N VAL A 253 24.23 22.47 -16.28
CA VAL A 253 23.75 21.33 -15.49
C VAL A 253 24.94 20.85 -14.66
N LYS A 254 24.94 21.11 -13.34
CA LYS A 254 25.79 20.36 -12.41
C LYS A 254 25.52 18.88 -12.70
N ALA A 255 26.58 18.08 -12.85
CA ALA A 255 26.45 16.66 -13.16
C ALA A 255 25.41 16.02 -12.24
N THR A 256 24.26 15.70 -12.82
CA THR A 256 23.15 15.03 -12.15
C THR A 256 23.72 13.77 -11.49
N PRO A 257 23.67 13.62 -10.16
CA PRO A 257 24.14 12.40 -9.53
C PRO A 257 23.35 11.24 -10.11
N GLN A 258 24.06 10.21 -10.55
CA GLN A 258 23.48 9.07 -11.27
C GLN A 258 22.43 8.32 -10.42
N LEU A 259 22.52 8.47 -9.10
CA LEU A 259 21.66 7.85 -8.11
C LEU A 259 21.22 8.91 -7.09
N VAL A 260 19.91 9.03 -6.85
CA VAL A 260 19.32 9.93 -5.85
C VAL A 260 18.60 9.14 -4.78
N ASN A 261 18.92 9.44 -3.52
CA ASN A 261 18.17 8.92 -2.39
C ASN A 261 16.89 9.75 -2.18
N THR A 262 15.74 9.11 -2.39
CA THR A 262 14.42 9.72 -2.33
C THR A 262 13.76 9.65 -0.94
N THR A 263 14.49 9.24 0.11
CA THR A 263 13.88 9.01 1.43
C THR A 263 13.13 10.24 1.99
N SER A 264 13.75 11.41 1.85
CA SER A 264 13.24 12.70 2.38
C SER A 264 12.69 13.64 1.30
N THR A 265 12.63 13.22 0.04
CA THR A 265 12.17 14.07 -1.07
C THR A 265 10.64 14.13 -1.15
N LEU A 266 10.09 15.15 -1.83
CA LEU A 266 8.64 15.30 -2.00
C LEU A 266 8.04 14.20 -2.87
N ASN A 267 8.68 13.91 -4.00
CA ASN A 267 8.44 12.73 -4.79
C ASN A 267 9.42 11.64 -4.40
N ARG A 268 8.91 10.45 -4.08
CA ARG A 268 9.75 9.32 -3.68
C ARG A 268 9.11 8.00 -4.05
N LYS A 269 9.84 6.90 -3.82
CA LYS A 269 9.34 5.55 -4.13
C LYS A 269 7.98 5.23 -3.51
N ARG A 270 7.65 5.87 -2.39
CA ARG A 270 6.37 5.73 -1.67
C ARG A 270 5.28 6.68 -2.16
N THR A 271 5.56 7.61 -3.04
CA THR A 271 4.54 8.43 -3.70
C THR A 271 3.79 7.57 -4.70
N VAL A 272 2.50 7.36 -4.44
CA VAL A 272 1.66 6.41 -5.20
C VAL A 272 0.57 7.11 -6.01
N SER A 273 0.30 8.37 -5.69
CA SER A 273 -0.48 9.27 -6.50
C SER A 273 -0.19 10.71 -6.10
N ALA A 274 -0.54 11.65 -6.96
CA ALA A 274 -0.63 13.05 -6.60
C ALA A 274 -1.86 13.67 -7.26
N ALA A 275 -2.34 14.78 -6.70
CA ALA A 275 -3.36 15.58 -7.37
C ALA A 275 -3.07 17.06 -7.24
N VAL A 276 -3.46 17.79 -8.28
CA VAL A 276 -3.58 19.24 -8.27
C VAL A 276 -5.01 19.58 -8.67
N ILE A 277 -5.73 20.28 -7.82
CA ILE A 277 -7.10 20.71 -8.09
C ILE A 277 -7.08 22.22 -8.31
N ARG A 278 -7.52 22.64 -9.49
CA ARG A 278 -7.75 24.04 -9.82
C ARG A 278 -9.22 24.37 -9.65
N GLY A 279 -9.50 25.21 -8.65
CA GLY A 279 -10.82 25.78 -8.41
C GLY A 279 -11.24 26.73 -9.52
N VAL A 280 -12.33 27.44 -9.26
CA VAL A 280 -12.91 28.43 -10.17
C VAL A 280 -12.97 29.79 -9.50
N LEU A 281 -13.15 30.85 -10.30
CA LEU A 281 -13.51 32.16 -9.76
C LEU A 281 -14.94 32.12 -9.24
N LYS A 282 -15.29 33.05 -8.35
CA LYS A 282 -16.59 33.11 -7.67
C LYS A 282 -17.81 33.07 -8.62
N ASP A 283 -17.65 33.64 -9.81
CA ASP A 283 -18.73 33.77 -10.81
C ASP A 283 -18.55 32.80 -11.99
N GLU A 284 -17.58 31.88 -11.91
CA GLU A 284 -17.38 30.84 -12.92
C GLU A 284 -18.18 29.56 -12.56
N PRO A 285 -18.65 28.81 -13.57
CA PRO A 285 -19.34 27.55 -13.34
C PRO A 285 -18.48 26.56 -12.54
N ALA A 286 -19.00 26.05 -11.41
CA ALA A 286 -18.30 25.06 -10.57
C ALA A 286 -17.90 23.79 -11.35
N SER A 287 -18.63 23.45 -12.41
CA SER A 287 -18.32 22.33 -13.33
C SER A 287 -17.00 22.48 -14.08
N MET A 288 -16.40 23.69 -14.10
CA MET A 288 -15.06 23.92 -14.65
C MET A 288 -13.92 23.56 -13.67
N THR A 289 -14.23 23.32 -12.39
CA THR A 289 -13.24 22.86 -11.42
C THR A 289 -12.60 21.58 -11.91
N THR A 290 -11.28 21.59 -12.07
CA THR A 290 -10.56 20.48 -12.66
C THR A 290 -9.63 19.86 -11.64
N MET A 291 -9.75 18.56 -11.42
CA MET A 291 -8.80 17.77 -10.64
C MET A 291 -7.87 17.03 -11.60
N TRP A 292 -6.59 17.39 -11.59
CA TRP A 292 -5.53 16.69 -12.30
C TRP A 292 -4.95 15.60 -11.41
N VAL A 293 -5.07 14.33 -11.82
CA VAL A 293 -4.64 13.18 -11.03
C VAL A 293 -3.46 12.47 -11.69
N LEU A 294 -2.33 12.45 -10.99
CA LEU A 294 -1.18 11.61 -11.32
C LEU A 294 -1.40 10.23 -10.68
N LEU A 295 -1.92 9.26 -11.46
CA LEU A 295 -2.07 7.87 -11.01
C LEU A 295 -0.72 7.14 -11.11
N GLY A 296 -0.13 6.81 -9.97
CA GLY A 296 1.22 6.27 -9.86
C GLY A 296 2.23 7.27 -9.31
N GLU A 297 3.53 7.02 -9.51
CA GLU A 297 4.57 7.96 -9.06
C GLU A 297 4.63 9.13 -10.03
N PRO A 298 4.55 10.39 -9.56
CA PRO A 298 4.48 11.54 -10.46
C PRO A 298 5.60 11.59 -11.51
N LEU A 299 6.82 11.14 -11.19
CA LEU A 299 7.93 11.08 -12.15
C LEU A 299 7.69 10.16 -13.36
N LEU A 300 6.74 9.23 -13.24
CA LEU A 300 6.57 8.09 -14.14
C LEU A 300 5.11 7.95 -14.57
N THR A 301 4.40 9.07 -14.64
CA THR A 301 3.00 9.14 -15.09
C THR A 301 2.69 10.55 -15.58
N VAL A 302 1.51 10.68 -16.20
CA VAL A 302 0.94 11.95 -16.69
C VAL A 302 -0.36 12.21 -15.96
N ALA A 303 -0.66 13.48 -15.69
CA ALA A 303 -1.87 13.87 -15.00
C ALA A 303 -3.13 13.65 -15.86
N VAL A 304 -4.11 12.93 -15.31
CA VAL A 304 -5.43 12.70 -15.91
C VAL A 304 -6.38 13.82 -15.45
N PRO A 305 -7.03 14.55 -16.37
CA PRO A 305 -8.02 15.55 -15.98
C PRO A 305 -9.35 14.90 -15.59
N CYS A 306 -9.93 15.36 -14.48
CA CYS A 306 -11.15 14.84 -13.89
C CYS A 306 -12.09 15.97 -13.47
N TRP A 307 -13.40 15.75 -13.63
CA TRP A 307 -14.45 16.69 -13.24
C TRP A 307 -15.58 15.97 -12.52
N ALA A 308 -16.19 16.61 -11.52
CA ALA A 308 -17.30 15.99 -10.79
C ALA A 308 -18.46 15.60 -11.73
N GLU A 309 -18.71 16.39 -12.77
CA GLU A 309 -19.82 16.16 -13.70
C GLU A 309 -19.51 15.16 -14.83
N GLN A 310 -18.33 14.53 -14.86
CA GLN A 310 -17.98 13.56 -15.91
C GLN A 310 -18.82 12.26 -15.85
N GLY A 311 -19.45 11.97 -14.71
CA GLY A 311 -20.39 10.86 -14.52
C GLY A 311 -19.77 9.46 -14.43
N ALA A 312 -18.67 9.18 -15.12
CA ALA A 312 -17.98 7.90 -15.08
C ALA A 312 -16.46 8.04 -15.17
N ALA A 313 -15.72 7.06 -14.65
CA ALA A 313 -14.28 6.95 -14.80
C ALA A 313 -13.94 6.16 -16.07
N ALA A 314 -12.84 6.52 -16.74
CA ALA A 314 -12.30 5.74 -17.86
C ALA A 314 -11.73 4.40 -17.35
N PRO A 315 -11.86 3.29 -18.09
CA PRO A 315 -11.35 1.98 -17.66
C PRO A 315 -9.88 2.01 -17.24
N GLU A 316 -9.05 2.76 -17.95
CA GLU A 316 -7.61 2.92 -17.70
C GLU A 316 -7.30 3.59 -16.34
N THR A 317 -8.31 4.18 -15.70
CA THR A 317 -8.19 4.86 -14.40
C THR A 317 -8.80 4.07 -13.24
N THR A 318 -9.37 2.90 -13.53
CA THR A 318 -10.06 2.03 -12.57
C THR A 318 -9.33 0.70 -12.36
N ALA A 319 -9.41 0.14 -11.16
CA ALA A 319 -8.80 -1.15 -10.87
C ALA A 319 -9.41 -2.27 -11.73
N GLY A 320 -8.57 -3.18 -12.24
CA GLY A 320 -9.02 -4.27 -13.13
C GLY A 320 -9.29 -3.83 -14.58
N GLY A 321 -9.20 -2.54 -14.89
CA GLY A 321 -9.23 -2.05 -16.27
C GLY A 321 -8.01 -2.52 -17.06
N GLN A 322 -8.22 -2.89 -18.32
CA GLN A 322 -7.11 -3.22 -19.21
C GLN A 322 -6.18 -2.01 -19.37
N ARG A 323 -4.86 -2.24 -19.28
CA ARG A 323 -3.82 -1.19 -19.44
C ARG A 323 -4.03 0.01 -18.49
N ASN A 324 -4.36 -0.29 -17.23
CA ASN A 324 -4.52 0.71 -16.18
C ASN A 324 -3.26 1.59 -16.01
N ILE A 325 -3.43 2.92 -15.94
CA ILE A 325 -2.37 3.93 -15.84
C ILE A 325 -1.53 3.73 -14.57
N CYS A 326 -2.19 3.49 -13.44
CA CYS A 326 -1.53 3.23 -12.18
C CYS A 326 -0.65 1.98 -12.27
N ASP A 327 -1.07 0.95 -13.03
CA ASP A 327 -0.35 -0.30 -13.32
C ASP A 327 0.76 -0.19 -14.36
N LEU A 328 0.69 0.79 -15.25
CA LEU A 328 1.78 1.10 -16.16
C LEU A 328 2.86 1.95 -15.46
N SER A 329 2.47 2.91 -14.62
CA SER A 329 3.40 3.84 -13.93
C SER A 329 4.40 3.16 -12.98
N THR A 330 3.95 2.45 -11.95
CA THR A 330 4.87 1.60 -11.15
C THR A 330 5.51 0.43 -11.94
N SER A 331 5.12 0.11 -13.18
CA SER A 331 5.89 -0.85 -13.99
C SER A 331 7.14 -0.18 -14.54
N LEU A 332 7.02 1.07 -15.03
CA LEU A 332 8.17 1.93 -15.28
C LEU A 332 9.02 2.10 -14.02
N ARG A 333 8.41 2.36 -12.86
CA ARG A 333 9.13 2.60 -11.59
C ARG A 333 10.10 1.51 -11.20
N LYS A 334 9.77 0.23 -11.45
CA LYS A 334 10.71 -0.87 -11.15
C LYS A 334 12.03 -0.72 -11.89
N GLN A 335 11.99 -0.13 -13.09
CA GLN A 335 13.15 0.02 -13.97
C GLN A 335 14.11 1.11 -13.46
N PHE A 336 13.58 2.11 -12.74
CA PHE A 336 14.34 3.28 -12.28
C PHE A 336 14.83 3.18 -10.84
N TYR A 337 14.38 2.23 -10.01
CA TYR A 337 14.86 2.11 -8.63
C TYR A 337 15.83 0.94 -8.46
N ARG A 338 17.06 1.23 -8.02
CA ARG A 338 18.11 0.23 -7.77
C ARG A 338 17.99 -0.43 -6.40
N SER A 339 17.43 0.29 -5.42
CA SER A 339 17.18 -0.20 -4.06
C SER A 339 15.88 0.37 -3.49
N GLU A 340 15.66 0.27 -2.16
CA GLU A 340 14.43 0.76 -1.53
C GLU A 340 14.20 2.26 -1.71
N ASN A 341 15.24 3.10 -1.73
CA ASN A 341 15.06 4.55 -1.85
C ASN A 341 15.94 5.19 -2.94
N GLU A 342 16.74 4.41 -3.65
CA GLU A 342 17.71 4.92 -4.62
C GLU A 342 17.15 4.88 -6.06
N LEU A 343 16.92 6.08 -6.60
CA LEU A 343 16.42 6.34 -7.95
C LEU A 343 17.60 6.57 -8.92
N ASP A 344 17.65 5.81 -10.00
CA ASP A 344 18.58 5.99 -11.12
C ASP A 344 18.05 7.03 -12.11
N THR A 345 18.74 8.15 -12.20
CA THR A 345 18.29 9.30 -12.99
C THR A 345 18.91 9.37 -14.37
N ASN A 346 19.86 8.49 -14.72
CA ASN A 346 20.50 8.50 -16.03
C ASN A 346 19.51 8.22 -17.17
N GLN A 347 18.56 7.31 -16.93
CA GLN A 347 17.57 6.90 -17.92
C GLN A 347 16.25 7.68 -17.78
N LEU A 348 16.06 8.43 -16.69
CA LEU A 348 14.81 9.12 -16.39
C LEU A 348 14.53 10.28 -17.36
N TYR A 349 15.57 10.88 -17.92
CA TYR A 349 15.45 12.03 -18.82
C TYR A 349 14.62 11.73 -20.07
N SER A 350 14.90 10.62 -20.77
CA SER A 350 14.20 10.26 -22.01
C SER A 350 12.71 9.95 -21.77
N VAL A 351 12.40 9.35 -20.63
CA VAL A 351 11.02 9.11 -20.20
C VAL A 351 10.33 10.42 -19.84
N SER A 352 10.97 11.26 -19.03
CA SER A 352 10.42 12.53 -18.55
C SER A 352 10.05 13.46 -19.70
N VAL A 353 10.90 13.57 -20.74
CA VAL A 353 10.61 14.40 -21.92
C VAL A 353 9.29 13.99 -22.59
N ARG A 354 9.07 12.68 -22.75
CA ARG A 354 7.85 12.17 -23.40
C ARG A 354 6.61 12.35 -22.53
N LEU A 355 6.73 12.14 -21.22
CA LEU A 355 5.65 12.37 -20.27
C LEU A 355 5.27 13.86 -20.23
N ASN A 356 6.25 14.76 -20.18
CA ASN A 356 6.05 16.20 -20.12
C ASN A 356 5.43 16.76 -21.40
N GLN A 357 5.84 16.22 -22.55
CA GLN A 357 5.26 16.61 -23.83
C GLN A 357 3.76 16.30 -23.85
N LEU A 358 3.36 15.08 -23.50
CA LEU A 358 1.94 14.72 -23.45
C LEU A 358 1.19 15.52 -22.37
N GLU A 359 1.78 15.72 -21.19
CA GLU A 359 1.13 16.51 -20.13
C GLU A 359 0.87 17.95 -20.57
N SER A 360 1.82 18.56 -21.29
CA SER A 360 1.68 19.91 -21.85
C SER A 360 0.56 19.97 -22.90
N GLU A 361 0.52 19.00 -23.81
CA GLU A 361 -0.54 18.89 -24.82
C GLU A 361 -1.94 18.73 -24.19
N LEU A 362 -2.04 17.93 -23.12
CA LEU A 362 -3.30 17.74 -22.39
C LEU A 362 -3.72 19.01 -21.64
N LEU A 363 -2.79 19.71 -21.00
CA LEU A 363 -3.04 21.01 -20.35
C LEU A 363 -3.55 22.04 -21.37
N GLU A 364 -2.87 22.17 -22.52
CA GLU A 364 -3.29 23.07 -23.60
C GLU A 364 -4.68 22.73 -24.15
N LYS A 365 -4.97 21.43 -24.33
CA LYS A 365 -6.28 20.94 -24.76
C LYS A 365 -7.38 21.30 -23.76
N VAL A 366 -7.14 21.08 -22.47
CA VAL A 366 -8.11 21.42 -21.40
C VAL A 366 -8.29 22.93 -21.31
N ASP A 367 -7.24 23.73 -21.41
CA ASP A 367 -7.32 25.19 -21.38
C ASP A 367 -8.09 25.77 -22.57
N ALA A 368 -7.95 25.17 -23.76
CA ALA A 368 -8.75 25.52 -24.92
C ALA A 368 -10.25 25.26 -24.69
N GLU A 369 -10.62 24.14 -24.07
CA GLU A 369 -12.01 23.83 -23.73
C GLU A 369 -12.54 24.75 -22.61
N ARG A 370 -11.75 25.01 -21.56
CA ARG A 370 -12.13 25.94 -20.48
C ARG A 370 -12.51 27.33 -20.99
N LYS A 371 -11.80 27.86 -21.99
CA LYS A 371 -12.14 29.13 -22.64
C LYS A 371 -13.54 29.11 -23.28
N ARG A 372 -13.96 27.95 -23.83
CA ARG A 372 -15.32 27.77 -24.36
C ARG A 372 -16.34 27.63 -23.24
N TRP A 373 -15.96 26.98 -22.15
CA TRP A 373 -16.82 26.72 -21.00
C TRP A 373 -17.22 27.97 -20.21
N GLN A 374 -16.44 29.05 -20.33
CA GLN A 374 -16.78 30.35 -19.74
C GLN A 374 -18.09 30.93 -20.27
N THR A 375 -18.44 30.66 -21.53
CA THR A 375 -19.70 31.12 -22.13
C THR A 375 -20.78 30.03 -22.13
N ASN A 376 -20.37 28.77 -22.28
CA ASN A 376 -21.27 27.62 -22.31
C ASN A 376 -20.74 26.51 -21.40
N PRO A 377 -21.28 26.36 -20.17
CA PRO A 377 -20.83 25.34 -19.24
C PRO A 377 -20.80 23.94 -19.87
N PRO A 378 -19.80 23.10 -19.53
CA PRO A 378 -19.62 21.81 -20.17
C PRO A 378 -20.76 20.84 -19.85
N GLN A 379 -21.12 20.01 -20.83
CA GLN A 379 -22.01 18.88 -20.61
C GLN A 379 -21.22 17.66 -20.11
N SER A 380 -21.84 16.80 -19.29
CA SER A 380 -21.22 15.57 -18.77
C SER A 380 -20.60 14.68 -19.84
N THR A 381 -21.23 14.57 -21.01
CA THR A 381 -20.71 13.79 -22.15
C THR A 381 -19.42 14.37 -22.72
N GLN A 382 -19.25 15.69 -22.73
CA GLN A 382 -18.02 16.35 -23.18
C GLN A 382 -16.89 16.13 -22.18
N LEU A 383 -17.18 16.25 -20.88
CA LEU A 383 -16.22 15.98 -19.81
C LEU A 383 -15.75 14.52 -19.82
N LEU A 384 -16.68 13.57 -19.95
CA LEU A 384 -16.37 12.15 -20.05
C LEU A 384 -15.50 11.86 -21.28
N ALA A 385 -15.83 12.46 -22.44
CA ALA A 385 -15.06 12.27 -23.66
C ALA A 385 -13.62 12.78 -23.52
N LEU A 386 -13.44 13.95 -22.90
CA LEU A 386 -12.12 14.53 -22.66
C LEU A 386 -11.31 13.69 -21.66
N HIS A 387 -11.94 13.27 -20.56
CA HIS A 387 -11.36 12.36 -19.57
C HIS A 387 -10.93 11.02 -20.19
N SER A 388 -11.80 10.40 -20.99
CA SER A 388 -11.54 9.10 -21.64
C SER A 388 -10.44 9.20 -22.69
N SER A 389 -10.46 10.26 -23.52
CA SER A 389 -9.42 10.52 -24.51
C SER A 389 -8.05 10.68 -23.84
N ALA A 390 -7.96 11.54 -22.82
CA ALA A 390 -6.71 11.76 -22.10
C ALA A 390 -6.21 10.47 -21.45
N SER A 391 -7.10 9.71 -20.80
CA SER A 391 -6.74 8.45 -20.14
C SER A 391 -6.19 7.41 -21.13
N ALA A 392 -6.80 7.29 -22.31
CA ALA A 392 -6.34 6.39 -23.36
C ALA A 392 -4.99 6.82 -23.96
N GLU A 393 -4.79 8.13 -24.19
CA GLU A 393 -3.52 8.69 -24.68
C GLU A 393 -2.37 8.45 -23.69
N ILE A 394 -2.62 8.66 -22.40
CA ILE A 394 -1.66 8.39 -21.32
C ILE A 394 -1.33 6.90 -21.24
N SER A 395 -2.35 6.04 -21.21
CA SER A 395 -2.15 4.59 -21.17
C SER A 395 -1.32 4.11 -22.37
N LYS A 396 -1.62 4.59 -23.58
CA LYS A 396 -0.86 4.28 -24.80
C LYS A 396 0.60 4.71 -24.69
N LEU A 397 0.88 5.91 -24.18
CA LEU A 397 2.24 6.38 -23.98
C LEU A 397 2.98 5.50 -22.97
N LEU A 398 2.38 5.19 -21.83
CA LEU A 398 3.01 4.38 -20.79
C LEU A 398 3.24 2.94 -21.24
N VAL A 399 2.36 2.35 -22.05
CA VAL A 399 2.60 1.05 -22.72
C VAL A 399 3.84 1.13 -23.62
N ALA A 400 3.94 2.16 -24.46
CA ALA A 400 5.08 2.33 -25.35
C ALA A 400 6.40 2.54 -24.58
N LEU A 401 6.38 3.28 -23.47
CA LEU A 401 7.53 3.48 -22.60
C LEU A 401 7.98 2.18 -21.91
N ASN A 402 7.03 1.33 -21.48
CA ASN A 402 7.37 0.03 -20.90
C ASN A 402 7.99 -0.94 -21.93
N GLY A 403 7.68 -0.79 -23.23
CA GLY A 403 8.21 -1.66 -24.30
C GLY A 403 9.49 -1.19 -25.00
N SER A 404 10.03 0.00 -24.69
CA SER A 404 11.17 0.60 -25.42
C SER A 404 12.54 0.46 -24.72
N THR A 405 12.61 -0.26 -23.60
CA THR A 405 13.85 -0.63 -22.89
C THR A 405 13.96 -2.16 -22.85
N SER A 406 14.82 -2.77 -23.69
CA SER A 406 15.00 -4.24 -23.86
C SER A 406 15.11 -5.01 -22.54
N ASP A 407 14.35 -6.10 -22.33
CA ASP A 407 14.58 -7.45 -22.89
C ASP A 407 13.24 -8.20 -23.19
N PRO A 408 13.15 -9.08 -24.21
CA PRO A 408 11.90 -9.68 -24.67
C PRO A 408 11.66 -11.06 -24.06
N ALA A 409 10.67 -11.19 -23.19
CA ALA A 409 9.96 -12.45 -22.94
C ALA A 409 8.69 -12.19 -22.14
N ASN A 410 7.56 -12.03 -22.84
CA ASN A 410 6.37 -12.84 -22.53
C ASN A 410 5.29 -12.53 -23.57
N THR A 411 5.14 -13.44 -24.52
CA THR A 411 3.89 -13.62 -25.23
C THR A 411 2.92 -14.33 -24.29
N ASP A 412 1.73 -13.75 -24.15
CA ASP A 412 0.61 -14.29 -23.39
C ASP A 412 0.38 -15.80 -23.62
N SER A 413 0.38 -16.54 -22.51
CA SER A 413 -0.50 -17.67 -22.25
C SER A 413 -0.72 -17.74 -20.74
N PRO A 414 -1.93 -18.10 -20.26
CA PRO A 414 -2.21 -18.18 -18.84
C PRO A 414 -1.46 -19.39 -18.27
N VAL A 415 -0.30 -19.15 -17.67
CA VAL A 415 0.42 -20.17 -16.90
C VAL A 415 -0.28 -20.27 -15.54
N GLU A 416 -0.89 -21.42 -15.28
CA GLU A 416 -1.34 -21.79 -13.93
C GLU A 416 -0.14 -21.74 -12.97
N PRO A 417 -0.23 -21.08 -11.79
CA PRO A 417 0.94 -20.88 -10.96
C PRO A 417 1.16 -22.10 -10.07
N VAL A 418 1.99 -23.04 -10.54
CA VAL A 418 2.61 -24.03 -9.65
C VAL A 418 3.95 -23.45 -9.22
N ALA A 419 4.01 -22.86 -8.02
CA ALA A 419 5.21 -22.20 -7.51
C ALA A 419 6.19 -23.19 -6.84
N ILE A 420 5.68 -24.28 -6.25
CA ILE A 420 6.46 -25.39 -5.68
C ILE A 420 5.65 -26.70 -5.78
N ASP A 421 6.34 -27.80 -6.07
CA ASP A 421 5.76 -29.16 -6.07
C ASP A 421 6.85 -30.19 -5.74
N PHE A 422 6.79 -30.77 -4.54
CA PHE A 422 7.75 -31.77 -4.06
C PHE A 422 7.06 -33.13 -3.95
N HIS A 423 7.44 -34.07 -4.82
CA HIS A 423 6.91 -35.45 -4.83
C HIS A 423 7.71 -36.42 -3.97
N PHE A 424 8.87 -36.00 -3.46
CA PHE A 424 9.77 -36.80 -2.63
C PHE A 424 10.07 -38.22 -3.16
N SER A 425 10.02 -38.39 -4.48
CA SER A 425 10.35 -39.62 -5.19
C SER A 425 11.86 -39.72 -5.50
N ASP A 426 12.68 -38.91 -4.83
CA ASP A 426 14.14 -38.89 -4.98
C ASP A 426 14.79 -40.15 -4.38
N GLU A 427 16.10 -40.31 -4.54
CA GLU A 427 16.83 -41.46 -3.98
C GLU A 427 16.73 -41.49 -2.45
N ASN A 428 16.66 -42.70 -1.89
CA ASN A 428 16.67 -42.92 -0.44
C ASN A 428 17.90 -42.26 0.19
N GLY A 429 17.69 -41.42 1.22
CA GLY A 429 18.72 -40.64 1.88
C GLY A 429 18.80 -39.17 1.49
N THR A 430 18.09 -38.75 0.43
CA THR A 430 18.02 -37.35 -0.01
C THR A 430 17.49 -36.45 1.10
N LYS A 431 18.18 -35.35 1.43
CA LYS A 431 17.73 -34.40 2.47
C LYS A 431 16.72 -33.40 1.91
N LEU A 432 16.00 -32.70 2.80
CA LEU A 432 14.99 -31.72 2.39
C LEU A 432 15.50 -30.63 1.44
N GLY A 433 16.68 -30.06 1.70
CA GLY A 433 17.29 -29.04 0.82
C GLY A 433 17.83 -29.59 -0.51
N GLU A 434 17.89 -30.91 -0.65
CA GLU A 434 18.34 -31.62 -1.86
C GLU A 434 17.14 -32.19 -2.65
N ALA A 435 15.94 -32.20 -2.07
CA ALA A 435 14.73 -32.76 -2.67
C ALA A 435 14.32 -31.97 -3.92
N LYS A 436 13.90 -32.69 -4.96
CA LYS A 436 13.59 -32.07 -6.24
C LYS A 436 12.23 -31.37 -6.21
N ASN A 437 12.22 -30.09 -6.54
CA ASN A 437 11.03 -29.33 -6.88
C ASN A 437 10.72 -29.54 -8.38
N SER A 438 9.55 -30.10 -8.71
CA SER A 438 9.15 -30.34 -10.11
C SER A 438 8.52 -29.12 -10.78
N ALA A 439 8.18 -28.08 -10.01
CA ALA A 439 7.48 -26.90 -10.51
C ALA A 439 8.36 -25.68 -10.75
N SER A 440 9.43 -25.51 -9.98
CA SER A 440 10.36 -24.37 -10.12
C SER A 440 11.79 -24.74 -9.70
N SER A 441 12.71 -23.78 -9.84
CA SER A 441 14.10 -23.91 -9.36
C SER A 441 14.26 -23.65 -7.86
N GLU A 442 13.20 -23.23 -7.17
CA GLU A 442 13.26 -22.95 -5.73
C GLU A 442 13.47 -24.22 -4.92
N SER A 443 14.30 -24.12 -3.88
CA SER A 443 14.62 -25.23 -2.97
C SER A 443 14.49 -24.79 -1.52
N TRP A 444 14.41 -25.78 -0.62
CA TRP A 444 14.39 -25.50 0.81
C TRP A 444 15.74 -24.91 1.26
N ASP A 445 15.68 -23.95 2.19
CA ASP A 445 16.84 -23.26 2.80
C ASP A 445 17.86 -24.19 3.48
N GLY A 446 17.49 -25.44 3.73
CA GLY A 446 18.45 -26.48 4.09
C GLY A 446 17.82 -27.83 4.44
N GLY A 447 18.68 -28.80 4.76
CA GLY A 447 18.28 -30.13 5.22
C GLY A 447 17.94 -30.17 6.71
N MET A 448 17.34 -31.28 7.15
CA MET A 448 17.16 -31.61 8.56
C MET A 448 18.00 -32.86 8.87
N THR A 449 18.88 -32.80 9.87
CA THR A 449 20.02 -33.72 10.09
C THR A 449 19.68 -35.22 10.10
N LYS A 450 18.42 -35.60 10.33
CA LYS A 450 17.94 -36.99 10.36
C LYS A 450 16.68 -37.25 9.52
N CYS A 451 16.18 -36.23 8.81
CA CYS A 451 15.01 -36.38 7.95
C CYS A 451 15.47 -36.51 6.50
N VAL A 452 15.00 -37.56 5.83
CA VAL A 452 15.44 -37.93 4.49
C VAL A 452 14.29 -38.51 3.71
N VAL A 453 14.39 -38.47 2.38
CA VAL A 453 13.57 -39.29 1.51
C VAL A 453 13.82 -40.76 1.83
N LYS A 454 12.75 -41.52 2.04
CA LYS A 454 12.78 -42.95 2.28
C LYS A 454 11.51 -43.57 1.71
N ASP A 455 11.70 -44.53 0.81
CA ASP A 455 10.64 -45.34 0.22
C ASP A 455 9.57 -44.48 -0.50
N GLY A 456 10.02 -43.41 -1.17
CA GLY A 456 9.15 -42.52 -1.96
C GLY A 456 8.44 -41.43 -1.15
N ALA A 457 8.79 -41.24 0.12
CA ALA A 457 8.26 -40.18 0.97
C ALA A 457 9.37 -39.45 1.72
N PHE A 458 9.20 -38.16 2.01
CA PHE A 458 10.08 -37.45 2.91
C PHE A 458 9.75 -37.78 4.36
N ARG A 459 10.62 -38.59 4.96
CA ARG A 459 10.47 -39.09 6.32
C ARG A 459 11.08 -38.14 7.33
N ILE A 460 10.24 -37.59 8.19
CA ILE A 460 10.67 -36.79 9.34
C ILE A 460 11.05 -37.72 10.50
N ARG A 461 12.33 -37.66 10.88
CA ARG A 461 12.87 -38.30 12.08
C ARG A 461 13.86 -37.38 12.75
N ARG A 462 13.76 -37.24 14.07
CA ARG A 462 14.50 -36.22 14.79
C ARG A 462 14.68 -36.56 16.26
N ASN A 463 15.93 -36.62 16.69
CA ASN A 463 16.30 -36.90 18.07
C ASN A 463 16.83 -35.61 18.75
N SER A 464 15.98 -34.58 18.82
CA SER A 464 16.32 -33.30 19.46
C SER A 464 15.05 -32.55 19.86
N ASP A 465 15.05 -31.90 21.02
CA ASP A 465 13.91 -31.13 21.54
C ASP A 465 13.91 -29.65 21.09
N LYS A 466 14.94 -29.20 20.34
CA LYS A 466 14.96 -27.83 19.81
C LYS A 466 13.96 -27.71 18.66
N ALA A 467 13.37 -26.58 18.32
CA ALA A 467 12.60 -26.52 17.06
C ALA A 467 13.53 -26.46 15.84
N VAL A 468 13.12 -27.01 14.69
CA VAL A 468 13.74 -26.75 13.38
C VAL A 468 12.69 -26.14 12.45
N ASN A 469 13.07 -25.06 11.78
CA ASN A 469 12.27 -24.35 10.80
C ASN A 469 12.99 -24.42 9.45
N ARG A 470 12.24 -24.73 8.41
CA ARG A 470 12.70 -24.70 7.03
C ARG A 470 11.71 -23.93 6.20
N TYR A 471 12.19 -23.28 5.15
CA TYR A 471 11.33 -22.55 4.25
C TYR A 471 11.77 -22.72 2.79
N VAL A 472 10.81 -22.55 1.90
CA VAL A 472 11.03 -22.41 0.46
C VAL A 472 10.28 -21.16 -0.01
N PRO A 473 10.93 -20.21 -0.70
CA PRO A 473 10.26 -19.03 -1.24
C PRO A 473 9.10 -19.40 -2.17
N LEU A 474 8.08 -18.56 -2.22
CA LEU A 474 7.07 -18.63 -3.27
C LEU A 474 7.38 -17.57 -4.31
N ASP A 475 7.56 -18.00 -5.56
CA ASP A 475 7.63 -17.10 -6.72
C ASP A 475 6.37 -16.23 -6.82
N HIS A 476 5.24 -16.82 -6.39
CA HIS A 476 3.92 -16.21 -6.36
C HIS A 476 3.37 -16.05 -4.94
N PRO A 477 3.80 -15.04 -4.17
CA PRO A 477 3.39 -14.91 -2.79
C PRO A 477 1.89 -14.61 -2.64
N ILE A 478 1.27 -15.19 -1.61
CA ILE A 478 -0.15 -14.99 -1.29
C ILE A 478 -0.34 -13.66 -0.56
N ARG A 479 -0.95 -12.69 -1.26
CA ARG A 479 -1.28 -11.38 -0.74
C ARG A 479 -2.15 -10.62 -1.71
N VAL A 480 -3.04 -9.80 -1.17
CA VAL A 480 -3.77 -8.79 -1.98
C VAL A 480 -2.84 -7.73 -2.57
N ARG A 481 -1.66 -7.49 -1.96
CA ARG A 481 -0.73 -6.42 -2.35
C ARG A 481 0.71 -6.89 -2.33
N ALA A 482 1.41 -6.84 -3.46
CA ALA A 482 2.82 -7.20 -3.57
C ALA A 482 3.67 -6.05 -4.14
N PRO A 483 4.99 -6.06 -3.91
CA PRO A 483 5.91 -5.24 -4.67
C PRO A 483 5.68 -5.47 -6.18
N ARG A 484 5.71 -4.40 -6.97
CA ARG A 484 5.45 -4.50 -8.41
C ARG A 484 6.57 -5.38 -9.01
N GLY A 485 6.23 -6.47 -9.72
CA GLY A 485 7.18 -7.38 -10.38
C GLY A 485 7.24 -8.78 -9.80
N THR A 486 6.65 -9.00 -8.63
CA THR A 486 6.32 -10.34 -8.17
C THR A 486 4.91 -10.65 -8.65
N ASP A 487 4.79 -11.66 -9.50
CA ASP A 487 3.50 -12.30 -9.73
C ASP A 487 2.93 -12.71 -8.36
N LYS A 488 1.66 -12.46 -8.10
CA LYS A 488 1.05 -12.64 -6.76
C LYS A 488 -0.28 -13.32 -6.92
N VAL A 489 -0.71 -13.99 -5.86
CA VAL A 489 -2.05 -14.58 -5.83
C VAL A 489 -2.83 -14.02 -4.64
N PRO A 490 -4.12 -13.71 -4.80
CA PRO A 490 -4.95 -13.21 -3.70
C PRO A 490 -5.25 -14.29 -2.67
N LYS A 491 -5.23 -15.55 -3.12
CA LYS A 491 -5.60 -16.75 -2.38
C LYS A 491 -4.74 -17.91 -2.87
N GLY A 492 -4.43 -18.85 -2.00
CA GLY A 492 -3.77 -20.09 -2.39
C GLY A 492 -3.91 -21.18 -1.33
N TYR A 493 -3.55 -22.40 -1.76
CA TYR A 493 -3.66 -23.61 -0.97
C TYR A 493 -2.31 -24.30 -0.91
N LEU A 494 -1.92 -24.73 0.28
CA LEU A 494 -0.77 -25.59 0.50
C LEU A 494 -1.28 -26.98 0.87
N ILE A 495 -0.95 -27.96 0.04
CA ILE A 495 -1.40 -29.33 0.17
C ILE A 495 -0.27 -30.20 0.68
N LEU A 496 -0.56 -31.04 1.67
CA LEU A 496 0.32 -32.04 2.22
C LEU A 496 -0.34 -33.42 2.09
N GLU A 497 0.20 -34.27 1.23
CA GLU A 497 -0.20 -35.67 1.09
C GLU A 497 0.71 -36.52 1.99
N VAL A 498 0.08 -37.35 2.83
CA VAL A 498 0.73 -38.06 3.93
C VAL A 498 0.38 -39.54 3.81
N SER A 499 1.38 -40.41 3.61
CA SER A 499 1.19 -41.86 3.55
C SER A 499 0.95 -42.47 4.93
N GLY A 500 1.45 -41.82 5.97
CA GLY A 500 1.19 -42.21 7.35
C GLY A 500 2.22 -41.68 8.33
N TRP A 501 2.00 -42.01 9.60
CA TRP A 501 2.92 -41.69 10.67
C TRP A 501 2.87 -42.73 11.78
N ASN A 502 3.96 -42.82 12.52
CA ASN A 502 3.99 -43.47 13.81
C ASN A 502 4.64 -42.52 14.81
N LEU A 503 3.83 -41.95 15.68
CA LEU A 503 4.23 -41.03 16.74
C LEU A 503 3.95 -41.71 18.08
N THR A 504 4.33 -42.98 18.27
CA THR A 504 4.04 -43.74 19.50
C THR A 504 5.22 -43.82 20.47
N GLY A 505 6.20 -42.93 20.38
CA GLY A 505 7.37 -42.93 21.25
C GLY A 505 7.06 -42.60 22.71
N ASP A 506 8.09 -42.68 23.54
CA ASP A 506 8.01 -42.58 25.01
C ASP A 506 7.62 -41.18 25.51
N LYS A 507 7.82 -40.14 24.69
CA LYS A 507 7.43 -38.75 25.00
C LYS A 507 6.37 -38.29 24.01
N ALA A 508 5.38 -37.56 24.50
CA ALA A 508 4.42 -36.85 23.65
C ALA A 508 4.81 -35.38 23.58
N ASN A 509 5.01 -34.87 22.37
CA ASN A 509 5.08 -33.44 22.00
C ASN A 509 5.54 -33.26 20.54
N GLU A 510 5.40 -34.30 19.71
CA GLU A 510 5.73 -34.26 18.29
C GLU A 510 4.78 -33.28 17.61
N ILE A 511 5.32 -32.17 17.12
CA ILE A 511 4.57 -31.15 16.41
C ILE A 511 5.16 -31.01 15.03
N LEU A 512 4.34 -31.28 14.02
CA LEU A 512 4.58 -30.85 12.66
C LEU A 512 3.70 -29.63 12.39
N ARG A 513 4.28 -28.59 11.82
CA ARG A 513 3.52 -27.44 11.36
C ARG A 513 3.98 -27.01 9.98
N PHE A 514 3.08 -27.05 9.02
CA PHE A 514 3.33 -26.53 7.67
C PHE A 514 2.42 -25.33 7.41
N GLY A 515 2.87 -24.37 6.60
CA GLY A 515 2.05 -23.20 6.31
C GLY A 515 2.79 -22.09 5.63
N PHE A 516 2.21 -20.89 5.67
CA PHE A 516 2.72 -19.71 4.99
C PHE A 516 3.40 -18.78 5.98
N THR A 517 4.49 -18.14 5.57
CA THR A 517 5.19 -17.12 6.37
C THR A 517 5.49 -15.86 5.57
N SER A 518 5.51 -14.73 6.27
CA SER A 518 5.96 -13.43 5.73
C SER A 518 7.42 -13.14 6.02
N GLN A 519 8.00 -13.82 7.00
CA GLN A 519 9.38 -13.64 7.47
C GLN A 519 10.00 -15.02 7.61
N SER A 520 10.63 -15.49 6.54
CA SER A 520 11.15 -16.85 6.41
C SER A 520 12.14 -17.25 7.52
N GLU A 521 12.90 -16.29 8.02
CA GLU A 521 13.90 -16.47 9.08
C GLU A 521 13.31 -16.48 10.51
N LYS A 522 11.99 -16.35 10.66
CA LYS A 522 11.33 -16.19 11.95
C LYS A 522 10.43 -17.37 12.27
N ASN A 523 10.29 -17.66 13.56
CA ASN A 523 9.59 -18.85 14.07
C ASN A 523 8.05 -18.72 14.13
N TYR A 524 7.47 -17.73 13.46
CA TYR A 524 6.03 -17.47 13.46
C TYR A 524 5.47 -17.43 12.04
N GLN A 525 4.40 -18.18 11.81
CA GLN A 525 3.70 -18.23 10.52
C GLN A 525 2.62 -17.13 10.42
N THR A 526 2.27 -16.82 9.17
CA THR A 526 1.08 -16.05 8.80
C THR A 526 -0.17 -16.88 9.04
N ALA A 527 -0.15 -18.13 8.57
CA ALA A 527 -1.14 -19.17 8.83
C ALA A 527 -0.44 -20.53 8.78
N GLY A 528 -0.83 -21.46 9.65
CA GLY A 528 -0.22 -22.77 9.76
C GLY A 528 -1.24 -23.85 10.07
N PHE A 529 -1.05 -25.02 9.45
CA PHE A 529 -1.71 -26.26 9.80
C PHE A 529 -0.81 -27.02 10.78
N VAL A 530 -1.35 -27.37 11.94
CA VAL A 530 -0.64 -28.04 13.04
C VAL A 530 -1.12 -29.47 13.15
N VAL A 531 -0.18 -30.41 13.12
CA VAL A 531 -0.37 -31.81 13.50
C VAL A 531 0.42 -32.03 14.78
N GLU A 532 -0.27 -32.31 15.88
CA GLU A 532 0.34 -32.42 17.20
C GLU A 532 -0.10 -33.69 17.90
N ARG A 533 0.86 -34.47 18.41
CA ARG A 533 0.57 -35.55 19.34
C ARG A 533 0.24 -34.96 20.73
N THR A 534 -1.05 -34.87 21.04
CA THR A 534 -1.54 -34.28 22.30
C THR A 534 -1.71 -35.31 23.42
N GLY A 535 -1.56 -36.60 23.14
CA GLY A 535 -1.58 -37.67 24.13
C GLY A 535 -0.91 -38.95 23.63
N PRO A 536 -0.82 -40.01 24.46
CA PRO A 536 -0.08 -41.23 24.12
C PRO A 536 -0.52 -41.86 22.78
N ASP A 537 -1.83 -41.88 22.52
CA ASP A 537 -2.41 -42.49 21.32
C ASP A 537 -3.17 -41.49 20.44
N THR A 538 -3.02 -40.19 20.69
CA THR A 538 -3.87 -39.16 20.10
C THR A 538 -3.06 -38.07 19.42
N VAL A 539 -3.40 -37.84 18.15
CA VAL A 539 -2.93 -36.73 17.32
C VAL A 539 -4.11 -35.80 17.05
N SER A 540 -3.91 -34.51 17.27
CA SER A 540 -4.91 -33.47 17.00
C SER A 540 -4.49 -32.62 15.82
N LEU A 541 -5.48 -32.15 15.07
CA LEU A 541 -5.31 -31.18 14.00
C LEU A 541 -5.78 -29.81 14.50
N SER A 542 -5.02 -28.76 14.23
CA SER A 542 -5.43 -27.39 14.55
C SER A 542 -4.79 -26.41 13.59
N GLY A 543 -5.22 -25.16 13.66
CA GLY A 543 -4.67 -24.06 12.87
C GLY A 543 -4.02 -23.05 13.78
N ALA A 544 -2.90 -22.47 13.36
CA ALA A 544 -2.22 -21.45 14.13
C ALA A 544 -1.86 -20.20 13.30
N ALA A 545 -2.18 -19.02 13.82
CA ALA A 545 -1.83 -17.75 13.20
C ALA A 545 -1.34 -16.75 14.26
N PHE A 546 -0.23 -16.08 13.97
CA PHE A 546 0.47 -15.28 14.98
C PHE A 546 0.31 -13.77 14.75
N GLY A 547 0.19 -13.02 15.85
CA GLY A 547 0.18 -11.56 15.88
C GLY A 547 -1.20 -10.97 16.19
N GLU A 548 -1.23 -9.68 16.52
CA GLU A 548 -2.46 -8.95 16.79
C GLU A 548 -3.40 -9.00 15.58
N GLY A 549 -4.68 -9.30 15.81
CA GLY A 549 -5.68 -9.51 14.76
C GLY A 549 -5.73 -10.93 14.18
N SER A 550 -4.85 -11.85 14.60
CA SER A 550 -4.92 -13.27 14.24
C SER A 550 -5.73 -14.09 15.24
N SER A 551 -6.25 -15.25 14.82
CA SER A 551 -6.89 -16.24 15.69
C SER A 551 -6.52 -17.66 15.28
N ASP A 552 -6.33 -18.54 16.27
CA ASP A 552 -6.10 -19.97 16.03
C ASP A 552 -7.42 -20.69 15.66
N ILE A 553 -7.32 -21.85 15.00
CA ILE A 553 -8.45 -22.72 14.66
C ILE A 553 -8.39 -23.96 15.54
N ALA A 554 -9.40 -24.15 16.39
CA ALA A 554 -9.60 -25.41 17.10
C ALA A 554 -10.36 -26.41 16.21
N THR A 555 -10.03 -27.69 16.34
CA THR A 555 -10.81 -28.77 15.70
C THR A 555 -11.06 -29.90 16.70
N ASP A 556 -12.16 -30.60 16.52
CA ASP A 556 -12.47 -31.82 17.28
C ASP A 556 -11.88 -33.08 16.63
N ILE A 557 -11.05 -32.93 15.58
CA ILE A 557 -10.44 -34.06 14.89
C ILE A 557 -9.39 -34.72 15.78
N LYS A 558 -9.60 -36.00 16.05
CA LYS A 558 -8.66 -36.88 16.74
C LYS A 558 -8.26 -38.03 15.81
N LEU A 559 -6.97 -38.18 15.59
CA LEU A 559 -6.36 -39.22 14.78
C LEU A 559 -5.51 -40.14 15.68
N PRO A 560 -5.31 -41.42 15.31
CA PRO A 560 -4.43 -42.30 16.06
C PRO A 560 -2.98 -41.82 15.97
N ALA A 561 -2.21 -42.05 17.05
CA ALA A 561 -0.76 -41.83 17.04
C ALA A 561 0.00 -42.73 16.05
N HIS A 562 -0.62 -43.83 15.59
CA HIS A 562 -0.15 -44.63 14.47
C HIS A 562 -1.19 -44.62 13.35
N LEU A 563 -0.94 -43.84 12.31
CA LEU A 563 -1.78 -43.73 11.14
C LEU A 563 -1.16 -44.52 9.99
N LYS A 564 -1.89 -45.52 9.49
CA LYS A 564 -1.47 -46.40 8.38
C LYS A 564 -2.14 -46.09 7.05
N GLU A 565 -3.29 -45.43 7.11
CA GLU A 565 -4.05 -45.04 5.93
C GLU A 565 -3.66 -43.63 5.52
N PRO A 566 -3.49 -43.36 4.22
CA PRO A 566 -3.07 -42.06 3.76
C PRO A 566 -4.16 -41.01 4.00
N ILE A 567 -3.72 -39.77 4.18
CA ILE A 567 -4.59 -38.60 4.25
C ILE A 567 -3.98 -37.45 3.46
N SER A 568 -4.82 -36.50 3.06
CA SER A 568 -4.39 -35.23 2.49
C SER A 568 -4.88 -34.09 3.37
N LEU A 569 -3.98 -33.17 3.68
CA LEU A 569 -4.24 -31.97 4.47
C LEU A 569 -4.09 -30.75 3.57
N ALA A 570 -5.07 -29.85 3.60
CA ALA A 570 -4.97 -28.59 2.87
C ALA A 570 -5.06 -27.39 3.83
N LEU A 571 -4.18 -26.42 3.63
CA LEU A 571 -4.24 -25.11 4.26
C LEU A 571 -4.57 -24.07 3.20
N GLU A 572 -5.73 -23.44 3.31
CA GLU A 572 -6.07 -22.25 2.55
C GLU A 572 -5.56 -21.00 3.25
N LEU A 573 -4.94 -20.08 2.52
CA LEU A 573 -4.75 -18.70 2.94
C LEU A 573 -5.47 -17.78 1.94
N ASP A 574 -6.50 -17.09 2.41
CA ASP A 574 -7.25 -16.10 1.64
C ASP A 574 -6.96 -14.70 2.19
N LYS A 575 -6.25 -13.89 1.40
CA LYS A 575 -5.91 -12.52 1.79
C LYS A 575 -6.96 -11.51 1.31
N VAL A 576 -8.02 -11.91 0.62
CA VAL A 576 -9.11 -11.04 0.16
C VAL A 576 -10.20 -10.97 1.22
N GLU A 577 -10.66 -12.12 1.68
CA GLU A 577 -11.77 -12.19 2.62
C GLU A 577 -11.39 -11.60 3.98
N ASN A 578 -12.27 -10.78 4.54
CA ASN A 578 -12.05 -10.04 5.79
C ASN A 578 -10.71 -9.28 5.84
N ASN A 579 -10.27 -8.73 4.70
CA ASN A 579 -9.10 -7.87 4.62
C ASN A 579 -9.45 -6.39 4.44
N PRO A 580 -9.85 -5.70 5.54
CA PRO A 580 -10.12 -4.28 5.48
C PRO A 580 -8.82 -3.51 5.18
N ASP A 581 -8.97 -2.39 4.45
CA ASP A 581 -7.87 -1.48 4.13
C ASP A 581 -7.09 -0.97 5.36
N GLU A 582 -7.75 -0.96 6.53
CA GLU A 582 -7.25 -0.50 7.83
C GLU A 582 -7.66 -1.49 8.95
N GLY A 583 -6.85 -1.61 10.01
CA GLY A 583 -7.09 -2.54 11.13
C GLY A 583 -5.92 -3.51 11.39
N GLU A 584 -6.11 -4.48 12.27
CA GLU A 584 -5.09 -5.50 12.60
C GLU A 584 -5.32 -6.87 11.94
N SER A 585 -6.58 -7.28 11.73
CA SER A 585 -6.90 -8.45 10.89
C SER A 585 -6.85 -8.06 9.41
N GLY A 586 -6.40 -8.99 8.55
CA GLY A 586 -6.47 -8.75 7.12
C GLY A 586 -6.31 -10.00 6.27
N GLY A 587 -7.29 -10.88 6.34
CA GLY A 587 -7.29 -12.17 5.65
C GLY A 587 -7.75 -13.28 6.59
N VAL A 588 -8.17 -14.39 5.99
CA VAL A 588 -8.58 -15.60 6.71
C VAL A 588 -7.80 -16.81 6.24
N TYR A 589 -7.84 -17.87 7.03
CA TYR A 589 -7.30 -19.17 6.65
C TYR A 589 -8.24 -20.28 7.08
N ARG A 590 -8.21 -21.39 6.33
CA ARG A 590 -9.08 -22.55 6.55
C ARG A 590 -8.26 -23.84 6.46
N LEU A 591 -8.71 -24.85 7.18
CA LEU A 591 -8.10 -26.17 7.20
C LEU A 591 -9.04 -27.14 6.53
N TYR A 592 -8.49 -28.03 5.71
CA TYR A 592 -9.24 -29.12 5.12
C TYR A 592 -8.53 -30.45 5.32
N LEU A 593 -9.33 -31.50 5.44
CA LEU A 593 -8.89 -32.88 5.56
C LEU A 593 -9.63 -33.73 4.53
N LYS A 594 -8.87 -34.60 3.85
CA LYS A 594 -9.40 -35.66 3.00
C LYS A 594 -8.80 -36.98 3.45
N ARG A 595 -9.65 -37.95 3.77
CA ARG A 595 -9.25 -39.29 4.21
C ARG A 595 -9.20 -40.26 3.04
N ALA A 596 -8.47 -41.36 3.21
CA ALA A 596 -8.51 -42.47 2.28
C ALA A 596 -9.96 -42.91 1.97
N GLY A 597 -10.30 -42.95 0.68
CA GLY A 597 -11.63 -43.32 0.19
C GLY A 597 -12.65 -42.17 0.06
N GLU A 598 -12.34 -40.97 0.56
CA GLU A 598 -13.17 -39.79 0.33
C GLU A 598 -12.88 -39.16 -1.04
N SER A 599 -13.91 -38.62 -1.70
CA SER A 599 -13.76 -37.95 -3.00
C SER A 599 -13.36 -36.48 -2.86
N GLU A 600 -13.83 -35.81 -1.82
CA GLU A 600 -13.73 -34.35 -1.62
C GLU A 600 -12.98 -34.00 -0.32
N TYR A 601 -12.37 -32.82 -0.27
CA TYR A 601 -11.84 -32.24 0.97
C TYR A 601 -12.96 -31.70 1.86
N GLN A 602 -12.90 -31.99 3.15
CA GLN A 602 -13.83 -31.45 4.14
C GLN A 602 -13.14 -30.36 4.95
N GLN A 603 -13.76 -29.18 5.08
CA GLN A 603 -13.28 -28.15 5.98
C GLN A 603 -13.40 -28.65 7.44
N ILE A 604 -12.34 -28.47 8.23
CA ILE A 604 -12.32 -28.82 9.65
C ILE A 604 -12.09 -27.58 10.51
N GLY A 605 -12.89 -27.45 11.57
CA GLY A 605 -12.89 -26.27 12.44
C GLY A 605 -13.48 -25.01 11.79
N ASP A 606 -13.46 -23.93 12.55
CA ASP A 606 -13.94 -22.62 12.13
C ASP A 606 -12.92 -21.89 11.24
N VAL A 607 -13.31 -20.74 10.71
CA VAL A 607 -12.45 -19.86 9.90
C VAL A 607 -11.51 -19.06 10.81
N GLY A 608 -10.21 -19.21 10.62
CA GLY A 608 -9.19 -18.49 11.37
C GLY A 608 -8.86 -17.13 10.76
N GLN A 609 -8.45 -16.16 11.59
CA GLN A 609 -8.06 -14.82 11.16
C GLN A 609 -6.55 -14.69 11.04
N CYS A 610 -6.07 -13.92 10.07
CA CYS A 610 -4.66 -13.61 9.89
C CYS A 610 -4.39 -12.13 10.09
N ARG A 611 -3.29 -11.81 10.78
CA ARG A 611 -2.77 -10.43 10.87
C ARG A 611 -2.57 -9.82 9.50
N ARG A 612 -3.09 -8.60 9.30
CA ARG A 612 -3.15 -7.90 8.02
C ARG A 612 -1.81 -7.82 7.29
N LEU A 613 -0.76 -7.41 8.00
CA LEU A 613 0.56 -7.18 7.43
C LEU A 613 1.37 -8.46 7.21
N ARG A 614 0.86 -9.63 7.60
CA ARG A 614 1.49 -10.93 7.34
C ARG A 614 0.90 -11.56 6.09
N ASN A 615 1.77 -11.79 5.11
CA ASN A 615 1.47 -12.39 3.81
C ASN A 615 2.07 -13.80 3.71
N GLY A 616 1.70 -14.57 2.68
CA GLY A 616 2.36 -15.83 2.35
C GLY A 616 3.51 -15.62 1.39
N ASN A 617 4.69 -15.26 1.90
CA ASN A 617 5.88 -15.01 1.08
C ASN A 617 6.67 -16.28 0.78
N ALA A 618 6.57 -17.27 1.67
CA ALA A 618 7.26 -18.54 1.57
C ALA A 618 6.39 -19.62 2.22
N VAL A 619 6.61 -20.86 1.80
CA VAL A 619 6.13 -22.04 2.53
C VAL A 619 7.12 -22.33 3.64
N HIS A 620 6.59 -22.70 4.81
CA HIS A 620 7.33 -22.90 6.03
C HIS A 620 6.97 -24.25 6.64
N LEU A 621 7.98 -25.08 6.87
CA LEU A 621 7.87 -26.37 7.55
C LEU A 621 8.61 -26.30 8.87
N ARG A 622 7.88 -26.50 9.97
CA ARG A 622 8.42 -26.54 11.32
C ARG A 622 8.20 -27.91 11.93
N VAL A 623 9.25 -28.41 12.57
CA VAL A 623 9.24 -29.65 13.34
C VAL A 623 9.70 -29.34 14.75
N ASP A 624 8.87 -29.68 15.74
CA ASP A 624 9.14 -29.52 17.17
C ASP A 624 8.92 -30.85 17.91
N GLY A 625 9.59 -31.01 19.06
CA GLY A 625 9.56 -32.28 19.78
C GLY A 625 10.40 -33.39 19.15
N ARG A 626 10.24 -34.62 19.69
CA ARG A 626 11.22 -35.70 19.53
C ARG A 626 10.66 -36.89 18.75
N PHE A 627 10.82 -36.85 17.42
CA PHE A 627 10.56 -37.96 16.49
C PHE A 627 11.71 -39.00 16.50
N GLY A 628 12.13 -39.40 17.69
CA GLY A 628 13.47 -39.92 17.95
C GLY A 628 13.56 -41.43 18.10
N ASP A 629 12.45 -42.09 18.44
CA ASP A 629 12.45 -43.53 18.72
C ASP A 629 12.58 -44.34 17.42
N ASP A 630 13.06 -45.58 17.54
CA ASP A 630 13.44 -46.40 16.37
C ASP A 630 12.29 -46.64 15.38
N LYS A 631 11.05 -46.63 15.90
CA LYS A 631 9.84 -46.84 15.13
C LYS A 631 9.10 -45.55 14.78
N GLU A 632 9.56 -44.40 15.25
CA GLU A 632 8.87 -43.13 15.01
C GLU A 632 9.18 -42.53 13.65
N TYR A 633 8.15 -42.04 12.98
CA TYR A 633 8.23 -41.35 11.70
C TYR A 633 6.98 -40.52 11.41
N PHE A 634 7.13 -39.54 10.53
CA PHE A 634 6.04 -38.89 9.82
C PHE A 634 6.44 -38.80 8.35
N ASP A 635 5.67 -39.40 7.46
CA ASP A 635 6.02 -39.51 6.04
C ASP A 635 5.14 -38.59 5.19
N ILE A 636 5.81 -37.72 4.43
CA ILE A 636 5.17 -36.81 3.48
C ILE A 636 5.41 -37.35 2.08
N ASP A 637 4.36 -37.75 1.38
CA ASP A 637 4.46 -38.22 0.00
C ASP A 637 4.61 -37.03 -0.94
N ARG A 638 3.81 -35.98 -0.74
CA ARG A 638 3.84 -34.80 -1.59
C ARG A 638 3.54 -33.53 -0.83
N LEU A 639 4.21 -32.45 -1.19
CA LEU A 639 3.92 -31.10 -0.70
C LEU A 639 3.91 -30.15 -1.89
N TYR A 640 2.79 -29.48 -2.13
CA TYR A 640 2.68 -28.55 -3.25
C TYR A 640 1.77 -27.36 -2.96
N PHE A 641 2.00 -26.29 -3.71
CA PHE A 641 1.21 -25.07 -3.67
C PHE A 641 0.35 -24.97 -4.93
N THR A 642 -0.91 -24.57 -4.77
CA THR A 642 -1.85 -24.33 -5.88
C THR A 642 -2.77 -23.14 -5.60
N THR A 643 -3.27 -22.49 -6.64
CA THR A 643 -4.36 -21.50 -6.53
C THR A 643 -5.75 -22.08 -6.75
N LEU A 644 -5.84 -23.33 -7.21
CA LEU A 644 -7.11 -24.03 -7.40
C LEU A 644 -7.57 -24.61 -6.08
N ALA A 645 -8.88 -24.51 -5.82
CA ALA A 645 -9.46 -25.17 -4.67
C ALA A 645 -9.23 -26.70 -4.78
N PRO A 646 -8.76 -27.35 -3.70
CA PRO A 646 -8.38 -28.76 -3.70
C PRO A 646 -9.57 -29.71 -3.66
#